data_AF-A0A015JPP1-F1
#
_entry.id   AF-A0A015JPP1-F1
#
_cell.length_a   1.000
_cell.length_b   1.000
_cell.length_c   1.000
_cell.angle_alpha   90.00
_cell.angle_beta   90.00
_cell.angle_gamma   90.00
#
_symmetry.space_group_name_H-M   'P 1'
#
loop_
_entity.id
_entity.type
_entity.pdbx_description
1 polymer ?
#
loop_
_entity_poly.entity_id
_entity_poly.type
_entity_poly.pdbx_seq_one_letter_code
_entity_poly.pdbx_strand_id
1 'polypeptide(L)'
;MSSGKREYQLEDGKLILDRVRNYFCVPYTKPPTNIELSKDDQLYIDIAAYFGDQLKEVFCKITSISILQNRTVWERYQQYKDLQQAIEKEREARFQTNFETAFKDTVLFHGTQPDNVISILEHGLVRDGRFSKEYGNCGPAIYLSPSFVKCDIFASRCNPTKRALVVCVTALGKIFDNTISKTVNPNTKYPPKGFHSVKHYVSTADEYVVYDNDQVLPILAIYYDKSEENNLHPFIPAISSIAGFNSFAASNQSNFKMPINTSPHFNSAFGLNSNGFNYTSHHPSTTFNLPPLPTNFNRNVPQLPSITLFTPFAKSSISKSTNVQTESQWTIRKAQGMVQQWERQVNLSGKISNFYGTAMADKQFWPVKPNGIYPHLKTYLDLVMSKQPNMSSSELDQGFINMLKNLNSYEGIVYARRKNVEMSRSINLNQVISLATQDRLQEAAASQESCTICAESVVTFNQPLDVVKMNNCPHIFHRSCIETWLYMPSSQMICPNCKTPCHDPMAPPPIGPMPDGEMAYSFSEKFGAWFICYSIPHGAQLPCHAAPGKPFKGATRTAVCPIYLKWGPLLFIRMVAAFYYHHTFTVGTSLTTNMSDVITWNGIHHKTSIDGGFGFPDSTYEDRVSLELDGKGILLFLRDLI
;
A
#
# COMPACT_ATOMS: atom_id res chain seq x y z
N MET A 1 56.14 -1.86 22.61
CA MET A 1 55.41 -1.58 21.36
C MET A 1 54.57 -2.80 21.02
N SER A 2 53.35 -2.87 21.56
CA SER A 2 52.36 -3.90 21.24
C SER A 2 51.41 -3.32 20.18
N SER A 3 51.56 -3.77 18.93
CA SER A 3 50.67 -3.39 17.84
C SER A 3 49.29 -4.03 18.06
N GLY A 4 48.38 -3.26 18.64
CA GLY A 4 46.99 -3.64 18.83
C GLY A 4 46.28 -3.82 17.49
N LYS A 5 46.11 -5.08 17.08
CA LYS A 5 45.03 -5.45 16.15
C LYS A 5 43.74 -5.39 16.97
N ARG A 6 42.98 -4.31 16.82
CA ARG A 6 41.56 -4.32 17.21
C ARG A 6 40.87 -5.32 16.28
N GLU A 7 40.27 -6.37 16.84
CA GLU A 7 39.33 -7.22 16.11
C GLU A 7 38.16 -6.35 15.64
N TYR A 8 38.05 -6.12 14.34
CA TYR A 8 36.94 -5.42 13.74
C TYR A 8 35.77 -6.41 13.58
N GLN A 9 35.04 -6.65 14.66
CA GLN A 9 33.76 -7.35 14.60
C GLN A 9 32.65 -6.30 14.45
N LEU A 10 31.85 -6.38 13.39
CA LEU A 10 30.61 -5.59 13.22
C LEU A 10 29.53 -5.96 14.27
N GLU A 11 29.87 -6.76 15.28
CA GLU A 11 28.94 -7.34 16.25
C GLU A 11 28.38 -6.32 17.26
N ASP A 12 29.03 -5.17 17.44
CA ASP A 12 28.52 -4.12 18.31
C ASP A 12 27.72 -3.08 17.50
N GLY A 13 26.39 -3.15 17.62
CA GLY A 13 25.48 -2.18 17.01
C GLY A 13 25.79 -0.74 17.40
N LYS A 14 26.32 -0.51 18.60
CA LYS A 14 26.73 0.83 19.04
C LYS A 14 27.92 1.35 18.24
N LEU A 15 28.92 0.50 18.01
CA LEU A 15 30.12 0.87 17.26
C LEU A 15 29.80 1.27 15.82
N ILE A 16 28.95 0.49 15.14
CA ILE A 16 28.56 0.83 13.76
C ILE A 16 27.69 2.09 13.71
N LEU A 17 26.77 2.27 14.66
CA LEU A 17 25.95 3.47 14.77
C LEU A 17 26.81 4.73 14.95
N ASP A 18 27.84 4.68 15.79
CA ASP A 18 28.74 5.82 16.02
C ASP A 18 29.49 6.22 14.75
N ARG A 19 29.87 5.25 13.91
CA ARG A 19 30.56 5.50 12.63
C ARG A 19 29.65 6.09 11.57
N VAL A 20 28.38 5.68 11.54
CA VAL A 20 27.42 6.17 10.53
C VAL A 20 26.63 7.39 11.00
N ARG A 21 26.67 7.73 12.30
CA ARG A 21 25.85 8.79 12.92
C ARG A 21 25.85 10.10 12.14
N ASN A 22 27.02 10.56 11.71
CA ASN A 22 27.16 11.84 11.01
C ASN A 22 26.41 11.85 9.67
N TYR A 23 26.23 10.70 9.04
CA TYR A 23 25.40 10.60 7.84
C TYR A 23 23.91 10.83 8.16
N PHE A 24 23.44 10.58 9.37
CA PHE A 24 22.02 10.80 9.72
C PHE A 24 21.77 12.17 10.38
N CYS A 25 22.82 12.95 10.64
CA CYS A 25 22.73 14.33 11.14
C CYS A 25 22.44 15.34 10.02
N VAL A 26 21.31 15.16 9.35
CA VAL A 26 20.83 16.02 8.25
C VAL A 26 19.46 16.61 8.57
N PRO A 27 19.08 17.77 7.98
CA PRO A 27 17.74 18.33 8.15
C PRO A 27 16.65 17.34 7.70
N TYR A 28 15.47 17.36 8.35
CA TYR A 28 14.32 16.54 7.94
C TYR A 28 13.83 16.82 6.50
N THR A 29 14.17 18.00 5.97
CA THR A 29 13.88 18.37 4.57
C THR A 29 14.77 17.65 3.57
N LYS A 30 15.89 17.04 4.00
CA LYS A 30 16.77 16.27 3.12
C LYS A 30 16.07 14.96 2.73
N PRO A 31 15.86 14.70 1.44
CA PRO A 31 15.21 13.46 1.01
C PRO A 31 16.08 12.23 1.36
N PRO A 32 15.47 11.03 1.51
CA PRO A 32 16.22 9.80 1.65
C PRO A 32 17.25 9.68 0.51
N THR A 33 18.51 9.41 0.87
CA THR A 33 19.63 9.43 -0.09
C THR A 33 20.44 8.14 0.04
N ASN A 34 20.71 7.49 -1.10
CA ASN A 34 21.63 6.36 -1.17
C ASN A 34 23.05 6.90 -1.45
N ILE A 35 23.94 6.86 -0.46
CA ILE A 35 25.30 7.43 -0.57
C ILE A 35 26.30 6.31 -0.75
N GLU A 36 26.80 6.12 -1.97
CA GLU A 36 27.87 5.15 -2.24
C GLU A 36 29.18 5.61 -1.60
N LEU A 37 29.80 4.72 -0.81
CA LEU A 37 31.07 4.97 -0.15
C LEU A 37 32.23 4.81 -1.15
N SER A 38 33.22 5.70 -1.06
CA SER A 38 34.48 5.51 -1.76
C SER A 38 35.18 4.24 -1.28
N LYS A 39 35.88 3.53 -2.18
CA LYS A 39 36.66 2.34 -1.81
C LYS A 39 37.81 2.66 -0.84
N ASP A 40 38.25 3.90 -0.81
CA ASP A 40 39.29 4.40 0.11
C ASP A 40 38.71 4.87 1.45
N ASP A 41 37.37 4.88 1.61
CA ASP A 41 36.73 5.21 2.88
C ASP A 41 37.00 4.10 3.92
N GLN A 42 37.45 4.48 5.11
CA GLN A 42 37.73 3.51 6.18
C GLN A 42 36.51 2.66 6.56
N LEU A 43 35.30 3.20 6.44
CA LEU A 43 34.06 2.44 6.63
C LEU A 43 33.85 1.40 5.54
N TYR A 44 34.15 1.73 4.28
CA TYR A 44 34.12 0.76 3.19
C TYR A 44 35.10 -0.38 3.47
N ILE A 45 36.35 -0.05 3.80
CA ILE A 45 37.43 -1.02 4.04
C ILE A 45 37.06 -1.98 5.17
N ASP A 46 36.56 -1.45 6.29
CA ASP A 46 36.24 -2.29 7.46
C ASP A 46 35.03 -3.20 7.20
N ILE A 47 34.00 -2.70 6.50
CA ILE A 47 32.84 -3.53 6.11
C ILE A 47 33.28 -4.60 5.11
N ALA A 48 34.03 -4.22 4.08
CA ALA A 48 34.54 -5.15 3.08
C ALA A 48 35.45 -6.23 3.70
N ALA A 49 36.25 -5.87 4.71
CA ALA A 49 37.07 -6.82 5.45
C ALA A 49 36.21 -7.80 6.27
N TYR A 50 35.19 -7.31 6.98
CA TYR A 50 34.29 -8.17 7.77
C TYR A 50 33.56 -9.20 6.90
N PHE A 51 33.01 -8.77 5.76
CA PHE A 51 32.30 -9.67 4.85
C PHE A 51 33.24 -10.46 3.93
N GLY A 52 34.51 -10.06 3.80
CA GLY A 52 35.44 -10.58 2.82
C GLY A 52 35.65 -12.09 2.92
N ASP A 53 35.77 -12.65 4.11
CA ASP A 53 35.95 -14.09 4.28
C ASP A 53 34.63 -14.86 4.08
N GLN A 54 33.51 -14.33 4.55
CA GLN A 54 32.17 -14.92 4.37
C GLN A 54 31.74 -14.92 2.89
N LEU A 55 32.15 -13.92 2.13
CA LEU A 55 31.88 -13.79 0.71
C LEU A 55 32.73 -14.74 -0.14
N LYS A 56 33.99 -15.00 0.25
CA LYS A 56 34.84 -16.00 -0.41
C LYS A 56 34.24 -17.40 -0.32
N GLU A 57 33.66 -17.77 0.83
CA GLU A 57 33.02 -19.08 1.04
C GLU A 57 31.84 -19.33 0.08
N VAL A 58 31.13 -18.28 -0.34
CA VAL A 58 29.99 -18.36 -1.27
C VAL A 58 30.31 -17.82 -2.68
N PHE A 59 31.60 -17.65 -2.99
CA PHE A 59 32.09 -17.15 -4.29
C PHE A 59 31.43 -15.84 -4.71
N CYS A 60 31.26 -14.89 -3.79
CA CYS A 60 30.68 -13.58 -4.06
C CYS A 60 31.72 -12.46 -3.93
N LYS A 61 31.50 -11.35 -4.62
CA LYS A 61 32.37 -10.17 -4.59
C LYS A 61 31.56 -8.90 -4.39
N ILE A 62 31.94 -8.07 -3.42
CA ILE A 62 31.34 -6.74 -3.21
C ILE A 62 31.60 -5.87 -4.43
N THR A 63 30.52 -5.30 -4.96
CA THR A 63 30.57 -4.32 -6.06
C THR A 63 30.56 -2.90 -5.52
N SER A 64 29.65 -2.61 -4.58
CA SER A 64 29.55 -1.32 -3.90
C SER A 64 28.95 -1.44 -2.49
N ILE A 65 29.22 -0.45 -1.65
CA ILE A 65 28.63 -0.31 -0.31
C ILE A 65 28.08 1.09 -0.22
N SER A 66 26.82 1.22 0.18
CA SER A 66 26.15 2.50 0.30
C SER A 66 25.54 2.71 1.66
N ILE A 67 25.61 3.94 2.16
CA ILE A 67 24.88 4.40 3.34
C ILE A 67 23.43 4.68 2.94
N LEU A 68 22.49 4.11 3.70
CA LEU A 68 21.06 4.36 3.54
C LEU A 68 20.65 5.57 4.39
N GLN A 69 20.94 6.78 3.92
CA GLN A 69 20.69 8.01 4.67
C GLN A 69 19.20 8.36 4.66
N ASN A 70 18.50 8.04 5.75
CA ASN A 70 17.12 8.47 5.97
C ASN A 70 16.93 8.97 7.42
N ARG A 71 16.83 10.29 7.58
CA ARG A 71 16.64 10.96 8.88
C ARG A 71 15.37 10.49 9.59
N THR A 72 14.27 10.31 8.85
CA THR A 72 12.98 9.91 9.40
C THR A 72 13.01 8.49 9.94
N VAL A 73 13.67 7.55 9.25
CA VAL A 73 13.83 6.17 9.73
C VAL A 73 14.72 6.12 10.98
N TRP A 74 15.83 6.87 10.98
CA TRP A 74 16.70 6.99 12.15
C TRP A 74 15.95 7.46 13.39
N GLU A 75 15.15 8.51 13.26
CA GLU A 75 14.40 9.10 14.37
C GLU A 75 13.30 8.16 14.89
N ARG A 76 12.56 7.49 13.99
CA ARG A 76 11.58 6.47 14.39
C ARG A 76 12.23 5.34 15.20
N TYR A 77 13.43 4.92 14.81
CA TYR A 77 14.19 3.91 15.55
C TYR A 77 14.60 4.37 16.95
N GLN A 78 15.11 5.59 17.10
CA GLN A 78 15.43 6.14 18.43
C GLN A 78 14.16 6.27 19.29
N GLN A 79 13.08 6.78 18.72
CA GLN A 79 11.78 6.89 19.40
C GLN A 79 11.22 5.54 19.84
N TYR A 80 11.38 4.49 19.02
CA TYR A 80 10.99 3.14 19.40
C TYR A 80 11.73 2.70 20.66
N LYS A 81 13.05 2.88 20.72
CA LYS A 81 13.87 2.51 21.88
C LYS A 81 13.47 3.29 23.13
N ASP A 82 13.32 4.60 23.02
CA ASP A 82 12.92 5.47 24.14
C ASP A 82 11.53 5.08 24.67
N LEU A 83 10.60 4.77 23.77
CA LEU A 83 9.26 4.32 24.13
C LEU A 83 9.27 2.99 24.88
N GLN A 84 10.01 2.01 24.39
CA GLN A 84 10.07 0.70 25.05
C GLN A 84 10.73 0.81 26.43
N GLN A 85 11.82 1.59 26.56
CA GLN A 85 12.46 1.86 27.84
C GLN A 85 11.50 2.54 28.83
N ALA A 86 10.70 3.51 28.38
CA ALA A 86 9.71 4.17 29.22
C ALA A 86 8.60 3.20 29.69
N ILE A 87 8.09 2.36 28.79
CA ILE A 87 7.06 1.34 29.10
C ILE A 87 7.59 0.36 30.16
N GLU A 88 8.84 -0.07 30.04
CA GLU A 88 9.44 -1.00 30.99
C GLU A 88 9.67 -0.35 32.34
N LYS A 89 10.23 0.87 32.38
CA LYS A 89 10.42 1.62 33.63
C LYS A 89 9.12 1.83 34.38
N GLU A 90 8.01 2.08 33.67
CA GLU A 90 6.69 2.17 34.28
C GLU A 90 6.21 0.84 34.86
N ARG A 91 6.49 -0.28 34.18
CA ARG A 91 6.16 -1.63 34.70
C ARG A 91 6.99 -1.97 35.92
N GLU A 92 8.29 -1.68 35.93
CA GLU A 92 9.16 -1.89 37.09
C GLU A 92 8.66 -1.10 38.30
N ALA A 93 8.28 0.17 38.11
CA ALA A 93 7.70 1.00 39.14
C ALA A 93 6.39 0.42 39.70
N ARG A 94 5.54 -0.16 38.83
CA ARG A 94 4.26 -0.78 39.24
C ARG A 94 4.43 -2.13 39.94
N PHE A 95 5.46 -2.91 39.60
CA PHE A 95 5.63 -4.29 40.07
C PHE A 95 6.82 -4.49 41.03
N GLN A 96 7.53 -3.44 41.43
CA GLN A 96 8.68 -3.48 42.35
C GLN A 96 9.70 -4.59 42.03
N THR A 97 9.98 -4.76 40.74
CA THR A 97 10.84 -5.82 40.23
C THR A 97 11.92 -5.20 39.38
N ASN A 98 13.19 -5.53 39.66
CA ASN A 98 14.32 -5.18 38.80
C ASN A 98 14.35 -6.18 37.66
N PHE A 99 13.95 -5.77 36.45
CA PHE A 99 14.15 -6.61 35.27
C PHE A 99 15.36 -6.09 34.50
N GLU A 100 16.26 -6.99 34.11
CA GLU A 100 17.37 -6.63 33.22
C GLU A 100 16.82 -6.57 31.78
N THR A 101 16.38 -5.39 31.33
CA THR A 101 15.66 -5.22 30.05
C THR A 101 16.23 -4.12 29.16
N ALA A 102 17.54 -3.89 29.22
CA ALA A 102 18.18 -2.99 28.28
C ALA A 102 18.02 -3.53 26.85
N PHE A 103 17.32 -2.79 25.99
CA PHE A 103 17.32 -3.04 24.55
C PHE A 103 18.75 -2.98 24.05
N LYS A 104 19.21 -4.07 23.42
CA LYS A 104 20.54 -4.17 22.83
C LYS A 104 20.48 -3.86 21.34
N ASP A 105 21.25 -2.86 20.93
CA ASP A 105 21.47 -2.57 19.52
C ASP A 105 22.29 -3.72 18.91
N THR A 106 21.62 -4.53 18.10
CA THR A 106 22.18 -5.75 17.52
C THR A 106 22.26 -5.58 16.01
N VAL A 107 23.44 -5.82 15.44
CA VAL A 107 23.61 -5.83 13.99
C VAL A 107 23.06 -7.14 13.44
N LEU A 108 22.09 -7.02 12.54
CA LEU A 108 21.49 -8.13 11.82
C LEU A 108 21.37 -7.81 10.34
N PHE A 109 21.24 -8.83 9.52
CA PHE A 109 21.23 -8.70 8.07
C PHE A 109 19.91 -9.12 7.46
N HIS A 110 19.55 -8.46 6.36
CA HIS A 110 18.42 -8.80 5.52
C HIS A 110 18.90 -8.98 4.08
N GLY A 111 18.80 -10.20 3.55
CA GLY A 111 19.09 -10.48 2.15
C GLY A 111 17.96 -9.98 1.26
N THR A 112 18.29 -9.30 0.16
CA THR A 112 17.29 -8.73 -0.76
C THR A 112 17.84 -8.57 -2.19
N GLN A 113 17.00 -8.09 -3.10
CA GLN A 113 17.40 -7.70 -4.44
C GLN A 113 17.84 -6.23 -4.46
N PRO A 114 18.79 -5.84 -5.33
CA PRO A 114 19.21 -4.45 -5.50
C PRO A 114 18.04 -3.46 -5.70
N ASP A 115 17.03 -3.85 -6.47
CA ASP A 115 15.86 -3.01 -6.79
C ASP A 115 15.00 -2.69 -5.56
N ASN A 116 15.02 -3.55 -4.53
CA ASN A 116 14.28 -3.33 -3.29
C ASN A 116 14.98 -2.34 -2.36
N VAL A 117 16.28 -2.09 -2.52
CA VAL A 117 17.07 -1.24 -1.62
C VAL A 117 16.53 0.19 -1.58
N ILE A 118 16.08 0.74 -2.71
CA ILE A 118 15.50 2.08 -2.76
C ILE A 118 14.19 2.15 -1.96
N SER A 119 13.32 1.15 -2.11
CA SER A 119 12.10 1.08 -1.29
C SER A 119 12.42 0.92 0.20
N ILE A 120 13.48 0.19 0.54
CA ILE A 120 13.93 0.00 1.94
C ILE A 120 14.50 1.31 2.50
N LEU A 121 15.29 2.03 1.69
CA LEU A 121 15.79 3.36 2.02
C LEU A 121 14.64 4.32 2.32
N GLU A 122 13.58 4.33 1.51
CA GLU A 122 12.48 5.28 1.64
C GLU A 122 11.53 4.94 2.80
N HIS A 123 11.27 3.65 3.06
CA HIS A 123 10.19 3.22 3.92
C HIS A 123 10.61 2.37 5.13
N GLY A 124 11.84 1.87 5.15
CA GLY A 124 12.27 0.77 6.03
C GLY A 124 11.96 -0.60 5.40
N LEU A 125 12.15 -1.68 6.16
CA LEU A 125 11.96 -3.05 5.64
C LEU A 125 10.49 -3.42 5.40
N VAL A 126 9.55 -2.62 5.91
CA VAL A 126 8.11 -2.81 5.71
C VAL A 126 7.51 -1.64 4.98
N ARG A 127 6.93 -1.93 3.83
CA ARG A 127 6.18 -0.97 3.05
C ARG A 127 4.76 -0.79 3.60
N ASP A 128 4.31 0.46 3.74
CA ASP A 128 2.92 0.78 4.15
C ASP A 128 2.47 0.12 5.48
N GLY A 129 3.41 -0.22 6.36
CA GLY A 129 3.12 -0.88 7.64
C GLY A 129 2.53 -2.29 7.52
N ARG A 130 2.68 -2.95 6.36
CA ARG A 130 2.18 -4.31 6.13
C ARG A 130 3.26 -5.23 5.60
N PHE A 131 3.56 -6.26 6.37
CA PHE A 131 4.46 -7.34 5.96
C PHE A 131 3.85 -8.15 4.81
N SER A 132 4.70 -8.75 3.98
CA SER A 132 4.26 -9.68 2.93
C SER A 132 3.59 -10.92 3.55
N LYS A 133 2.61 -11.50 2.84
CA LYS A 133 1.77 -12.61 3.32
C LYS A 133 2.47 -13.99 3.28
N GLU A 134 3.61 -14.11 2.60
CA GLU A 134 4.25 -15.39 2.26
C GLU A 134 5.49 -15.70 3.11
N TYR A 135 5.40 -15.60 4.44
CA TYR A 135 6.58 -15.81 5.27
C TYR A 135 6.33 -16.66 6.52
N GLY A 136 7.04 -17.80 6.56
CA GLY A 136 7.59 -18.45 7.74
C GLY A 136 6.62 -19.03 8.78
N ASN A 137 7.19 -19.74 9.74
CA ASN A 137 6.46 -20.30 10.89
C ASN A 137 5.96 -19.22 11.87
N CYS A 138 6.40 -17.97 11.70
CA CYS A 138 6.12 -16.85 12.61
C CYS A 138 5.25 -15.76 11.98
N GLY A 139 4.77 -15.96 10.75
CA GLY A 139 3.81 -15.10 10.07
C GLY A 139 4.36 -13.80 9.49
N PRO A 140 3.46 -12.87 9.11
CA PRO A 140 3.83 -11.60 8.47
C PRO A 140 4.69 -10.72 9.40
N ALA A 141 6.01 -10.68 9.16
CA ALA A 141 7.01 -9.97 9.95
C ALA A 141 8.28 -9.61 9.13
N ILE A 142 9.20 -8.85 9.72
CA ILE A 142 10.57 -8.68 9.24
C ILE A 142 11.41 -9.88 9.72
N TYR A 143 12.12 -10.52 8.81
CA TYR A 143 13.02 -11.62 9.10
C TYR A 143 14.46 -11.17 8.88
N LEU A 144 15.27 -11.31 9.93
CA LEU A 144 16.65 -10.87 10.01
C LEU A 144 17.53 -12.00 10.53
N SER A 145 18.79 -12.06 10.09
CA SER A 145 19.74 -13.06 10.57
C SER A 145 21.12 -12.45 10.82
N PRO A 146 21.88 -12.91 11.83
CA PRO A 146 23.29 -12.57 11.96
C PRO A 146 24.17 -13.32 10.94
N SER A 147 23.62 -14.28 10.18
CA SER A 147 24.39 -15.06 9.20
C SER A 147 24.27 -14.46 7.80
N PHE A 148 25.41 -14.00 7.27
CA PHE A 148 25.50 -13.59 5.86
C PHE A 148 25.10 -14.72 4.91
N VAL A 149 25.63 -15.93 5.11
CA VAL A 149 25.38 -17.10 4.25
C VAL A 149 23.87 -17.37 4.14
N LYS A 150 23.13 -17.27 5.25
CA LYS A 150 21.67 -17.44 5.21
C LYS A 150 20.97 -16.33 4.42
N CYS A 151 21.37 -15.07 4.64
CA CYS A 151 20.82 -13.95 3.90
C CYS A 151 21.16 -14.02 2.41
N ASP A 152 22.34 -14.54 2.04
CA ASP A 152 22.74 -14.80 0.66
C ASP A 152 21.87 -15.89 0.03
N ILE A 153 21.61 -17.00 0.72
CA ILE A 153 20.67 -18.03 0.25
C ILE A 153 19.31 -17.40 -0.08
N PHE A 154 18.83 -16.48 0.77
CA PHE A 154 17.58 -15.78 0.50
C PHE A 154 17.68 -14.85 -0.71
N ALA A 155 18.72 -14.02 -0.80
CA ALA A 155 18.95 -13.11 -1.92
C ALA A 155 19.10 -13.86 -3.26
N SER A 156 19.79 -15.00 -3.25
CA SER A 156 20.05 -15.84 -4.43
C SER A 156 18.80 -16.49 -5.02
N ARG A 157 17.82 -16.86 -4.19
CA ARG A 157 16.51 -17.37 -4.66
C ARG A 157 15.75 -16.33 -5.47
N CYS A 158 15.96 -15.05 -5.14
CA CYS A 158 15.29 -13.93 -5.77
C CYS A 158 16.04 -13.46 -7.02
N ASN A 159 17.38 -13.44 -7.03
CA ASN A 159 18.19 -13.14 -8.22
C ASN A 159 19.54 -13.89 -8.16
N PRO A 160 19.88 -14.71 -9.18
CA PRO A 160 21.07 -15.54 -9.12
C PRO A 160 22.39 -14.78 -9.27
N THR A 161 22.37 -13.57 -9.85
CA THR A 161 23.58 -12.84 -10.27
C THR A 161 23.86 -11.58 -9.46
N LYS A 162 22.86 -10.69 -9.34
CA LYS A 162 22.99 -9.40 -8.63
C LYS A 162 22.20 -9.42 -7.33
N ARG A 163 22.88 -9.18 -6.22
CA ARG A 163 22.32 -9.34 -4.87
C ARG A 163 22.60 -8.12 -4.02
N ALA A 164 21.76 -7.91 -3.01
CA ALA A 164 21.97 -6.90 -2.01
C ALA A 164 21.79 -7.50 -0.60
N LEU A 165 22.61 -7.03 0.33
CA LEU A 165 22.46 -7.29 1.75
C LEU A 165 22.22 -5.95 2.43
N VAL A 166 21.12 -5.83 3.16
CA VAL A 166 20.87 -4.66 3.99
C VAL A 166 21.40 -4.98 5.39
N VAL A 167 22.33 -4.15 5.86
CA VAL A 167 22.80 -4.18 7.25
C VAL A 167 21.86 -3.32 8.09
N CYS A 168 21.31 -3.92 9.11
CA CYS A 168 20.33 -3.31 10.00
C CYS A 168 20.84 -3.30 11.43
N VAL A 169 20.60 -2.20 12.14
CA VAL A 169 20.67 -2.18 13.60
C VAL A 169 19.28 -2.42 14.13
N THR A 170 19.13 -3.45 14.95
CA THR A 170 17.84 -3.90 15.48
C THR A 170 17.86 -3.77 16.98
N ALA A 171 16.86 -3.10 17.54
CA ALA A 171 16.73 -2.94 18.99
C ALA A 171 16.13 -4.23 19.58
N LEU A 172 16.96 -5.16 20.05
CA LEU A 172 16.49 -6.42 20.63
C LEU A 172 16.31 -6.30 22.14
N GLY A 173 15.08 -6.44 22.63
CA GLY A 173 14.76 -6.58 24.04
C GLY A 173 14.47 -8.04 24.41
N LYS A 174 13.38 -8.27 25.16
CA LYS A 174 12.85 -9.63 25.43
C LYS A 174 12.54 -10.39 24.14
N ILE A 175 13.20 -11.52 23.94
CA ILE A 175 13.05 -12.39 22.77
C ILE A 175 12.32 -13.67 23.20
N PHE A 176 11.26 -14.01 22.46
CA PHE A 176 10.60 -15.31 22.61
C PHE A 176 11.39 -16.34 21.81
N ASP A 177 12.02 -17.29 22.51
CA ASP A 177 12.77 -18.36 21.85
C ASP A 177 11.83 -19.51 21.46
N ASN A 178 11.49 -19.53 20.18
CA ASN A 178 10.63 -20.52 19.55
C ASN A 178 11.37 -21.83 19.18
N THR A 179 12.66 -21.95 19.54
CA THR A 179 13.38 -23.24 19.53
C THR A 179 13.16 -24.05 20.81
N ILE A 180 12.80 -23.38 21.91
CA ILE A 180 12.63 -23.98 23.24
C ILE A 180 11.16 -23.97 23.68
N SER A 181 10.38 -22.97 23.24
CA SER A 181 8.98 -22.75 23.63
C SER A 181 7.98 -23.10 22.51
N LYS A 182 6.70 -23.33 22.87
CA LYS A 182 5.60 -23.69 21.94
C LYS A 182 5.59 -22.82 20.68
N THR A 183 5.30 -23.45 19.53
CA THR A 183 5.21 -22.83 18.20
C THR A 183 4.35 -21.56 18.18
N VAL A 184 4.95 -20.47 17.72
CA VAL A 184 4.24 -19.22 17.36
C VAL A 184 3.22 -19.52 16.25
N ASN A 185 2.03 -18.90 16.32
CA ASN A 185 1.02 -19.05 15.28
C ASN A 185 1.51 -18.38 13.98
N PRO A 186 1.54 -19.08 12.83
CA PRO A 186 2.00 -18.52 11.56
C PRO A 186 1.10 -17.40 11.00
N ASN A 187 -0.05 -17.14 11.62
CA ASN A 187 -0.92 -16.01 11.29
C ASN A 187 -0.78 -14.82 12.26
N THR A 188 0.15 -14.89 13.21
CA THR A 188 0.35 -13.77 14.15
C THR A 188 0.89 -12.54 13.45
N LYS A 189 0.47 -11.37 13.92
CA LYS A 189 0.99 -10.05 13.49
C LYS A 189 1.80 -9.36 14.59
N TYR A 190 1.98 -10.03 15.72
CA TYR A 190 2.63 -9.51 16.92
C TYR A 190 3.43 -10.63 17.60
N PRO A 191 4.50 -10.28 18.34
CA PRO A 191 5.21 -11.26 19.16
C PRO A 191 4.30 -11.79 20.29
N PRO A 192 4.61 -12.95 20.87
CA PRO A 192 3.94 -13.45 22.07
C PRO A 192 3.90 -12.40 23.20
N LYS A 193 2.82 -12.39 23.97
CA LYS A 193 2.60 -11.39 25.03
C LYS A 193 3.79 -11.33 26.00
N GLY A 194 4.37 -10.15 26.15
CA GLY A 194 5.52 -9.90 27.05
C GLY A 194 6.88 -9.98 26.37
N PHE A 195 6.93 -10.29 25.07
CA PHE A 195 8.13 -10.30 24.25
C PHE A 195 8.04 -9.23 23.15
N HIS A 196 9.20 -8.80 22.65
CA HIS A 196 9.30 -7.78 21.59
C HIS A 196 9.63 -8.42 20.23
N SER A 197 10.33 -9.55 20.24
CA SER A 197 10.74 -10.26 19.03
C SER A 197 10.67 -11.76 19.25
N VAL A 198 10.70 -12.52 18.16
CA VAL A 198 10.81 -13.98 18.20
C VAL A 198 12.17 -14.38 17.66
N LYS A 199 12.81 -15.36 18.28
CA LYS A 199 13.98 -16.05 17.73
C LYS A 199 13.60 -17.47 17.38
N HIS A 200 14.02 -17.95 16.21
CA HIS A 200 14.01 -19.38 15.94
C HIS A 200 15.20 -19.77 15.07
N TYR A 201 15.55 -21.05 15.12
CA TYR A 201 16.61 -21.62 14.30
C TYR A 201 16.02 -22.13 12.98
N VAL A 202 16.64 -21.79 11.85
CA VAL A 202 16.25 -22.31 10.53
C VAL A 202 17.48 -22.87 9.84
N SER A 203 17.52 -24.19 9.69
CA SER A 203 18.53 -24.97 8.95
C SER A 203 19.98 -24.76 9.40
N THR A 204 20.54 -23.57 9.14
CA THR A 204 21.96 -23.23 9.25
C THR A 204 22.25 -22.04 10.16
N ALA A 205 21.24 -21.24 10.55
CA ALA A 205 21.45 -20.09 11.42
C ALA A 205 20.18 -19.59 12.12
N ASP A 206 20.39 -18.82 13.19
CA ASP A 206 19.36 -18.08 13.90
C ASP A 206 18.64 -17.07 13.00
N GLU A 207 17.34 -16.93 13.22
CA GLU A 207 16.47 -15.90 12.66
C GLU A 207 15.81 -15.12 13.77
N TYR A 208 15.84 -13.80 13.62
CA TYR A 208 15.14 -12.86 14.47
C TYR A 208 13.96 -12.30 13.68
N VAL A 209 12.77 -12.48 14.25
CA VAL A 209 11.50 -12.09 13.66
C VAL A 209 10.96 -10.88 14.42
N VAL A 210 10.81 -9.79 13.69
CA VAL A 210 10.47 -8.46 14.21
C VAL A 210 9.15 -7.99 13.60
N TYR A 211 8.21 -7.60 14.44
CA TYR A 211 6.84 -7.24 14.05
C TYR A 211 6.56 -5.74 14.06
N ASP A 212 7.57 -4.93 14.41
CA ASP A 212 7.52 -3.48 14.35
C ASP A 212 8.61 -2.98 13.42
N ASN A 213 8.23 -2.22 12.39
CA ASN A 213 9.18 -1.68 11.43
C ASN A 213 10.12 -0.65 12.07
N ASP A 214 9.66 0.05 13.10
CA ASP A 214 10.46 1.07 13.78
C ASP A 214 11.46 0.42 14.77
N GLN A 215 11.39 -0.89 15.02
CA GLN A 215 12.39 -1.65 15.78
C GLN A 215 13.69 -1.87 14.98
N VAL A 216 13.66 -1.64 13.66
CA VAL A 216 14.78 -1.93 12.75
C VAL A 216 15.23 -0.66 12.03
N LEU A 217 16.54 -0.41 12.05
CA LEU A 217 17.19 0.69 11.36
C LEU A 217 18.12 0.16 10.26
N PRO A 218 17.69 0.16 8.98
CA PRO A 218 18.59 -0.03 7.85
C PRO A 218 19.63 1.08 7.80
N ILE A 219 20.91 0.71 7.78
CA ILE A 219 22.02 1.67 7.78
C ILE A 219 22.91 1.58 6.55
N LEU A 220 23.10 0.38 6.01
CA LEU A 220 23.96 0.13 4.87
C LEU A 220 23.28 -0.84 3.90
N ALA A 221 23.56 -0.67 2.61
CA ALA A 221 23.35 -1.68 1.59
C ALA A 221 24.69 -2.11 1.03
N ILE A 222 24.93 -3.42 1.00
CA ILE A 222 26.10 -4.04 0.39
C ILE A 222 25.61 -4.72 -0.88
N TYR A 223 26.10 -4.26 -2.02
CA TYR A 223 25.84 -4.87 -3.31
C TYR A 223 26.97 -5.83 -3.63
N TYR A 224 26.62 -7.01 -4.11
CA TYR A 224 27.60 -8.03 -4.44
C TYR A 224 27.07 -8.95 -5.54
N ASP A 225 28.02 -9.43 -6.33
CA ASP A 225 27.77 -10.33 -7.44
C ASP A 225 28.42 -11.69 -7.18
N LYS A 226 27.81 -12.75 -7.70
CA LYS A 226 28.45 -14.07 -7.70
C LYS A 226 29.60 -14.06 -8.72
N SER A 227 30.82 -14.33 -8.25
CA SER A 227 32.01 -14.45 -9.11
C SER A 227 31.89 -15.65 -10.05
N GLU A 228 32.27 -15.47 -11.31
CA GLU A 228 32.29 -16.54 -12.33
C GLU A 228 33.52 -17.47 -12.22
N GLU A 229 34.41 -17.24 -11.26
CA GLU A 229 35.62 -18.03 -11.04
C GLU A 229 35.33 -19.35 -10.31
N ASN A 230 34.70 -20.26 -11.05
CA ASN A 230 34.90 -21.73 -11.08
C ASN A 230 33.60 -22.44 -11.47
N ASN A 231 33.35 -22.51 -12.78
CA ASN A 231 32.60 -23.63 -13.38
C ASN A 231 33.43 -24.94 -13.38
N LEU A 232 34.18 -25.21 -12.30
CA LEU A 232 34.73 -26.54 -12.05
C LEU A 232 33.73 -27.27 -11.17
N HIS A 233 32.90 -28.06 -11.84
CA HIS A 233 32.02 -29.07 -11.27
C HIS A 233 32.65 -29.77 -10.04
N PRO A 234 31.93 -29.93 -8.92
CA PRO A 234 32.29 -30.94 -7.94
C PRO A 234 32.04 -32.32 -8.59
N PHE A 235 33.12 -33.06 -8.80
CA PHE A 235 33.19 -34.50 -9.09
C PHE A 235 31.86 -35.25 -9.23
N ILE A 236 31.44 -35.48 -10.47
CA ILE A 236 30.80 -36.75 -10.85
C ILE A 236 31.93 -37.61 -11.42
N PRO A 237 32.30 -38.75 -10.82
CA PRO A 237 33.25 -39.64 -11.47
C PRO A 237 32.57 -40.25 -12.70
N ALA A 238 33.07 -39.88 -13.87
CA ALA A 238 32.67 -40.46 -15.14
C ALA A 238 33.03 -41.95 -15.15
N ILE A 239 32.00 -42.79 -15.33
CA ILE A 239 32.15 -44.20 -15.65
C ILE A 239 32.84 -44.27 -17.02
N SER A 240 34.08 -44.72 -17.03
CA SER A 240 34.72 -45.27 -18.23
C SER A 240 34.82 -46.78 -18.05
N SER A 241 34.29 -47.47 -19.06
CA SER A 241 34.26 -48.91 -19.21
C SER A 241 35.65 -49.53 -19.19
N ILE A 242 35.90 -50.45 -18.25
CA ILE A 242 36.83 -51.55 -18.43
C ILE A 242 36.14 -52.84 -17.96
N ALA A 243 36.19 -53.83 -18.86
CA ALA A 243 35.64 -55.17 -18.72
C ALA A 243 36.31 -55.98 -17.59
N GLY A 244 35.56 -56.88 -16.96
CA GLY A 244 36.11 -57.83 -16.00
C GLY A 244 35.08 -58.64 -15.23
N PHE A 245 34.56 -59.69 -15.88
CA PHE A 245 34.11 -60.99 -15.36
C PHE A 245 33.84 -61.20 -13.85
N ASN A 246 32.68 -61.85 -13.61
CA ASN A 246 32.41 -62.93 -12.63
C ASN A 246 32.49 -62.55 -11.12
N SER A 247 31.67 -63.07 -10.21
CA SER A 247 30.56 -64.03 -10.21
C SER A 247 30.13 -64.23 -8.73
N PHE A 248 28.93 -64.78 -8.55
CA PHE A 248 28.40 -65.38 -7.30
C PHE A 248 28.14 -64.45 -6.11
N ALA A 249 27.16 -64.68 -5.23
CA ALA A 249 25.88 -65.39 -5.20
C ALA A 249 25.39 -65.25 -3.75
N ALA A 250 24.08 -65.40 -3.57
CA ALA A 250 23.42 -65.83 -2.34
C ALA A 250 23.44 -64.82 -1.16
N SER A 251 22.36 -64.63 -0.40
CA SER A 251 21.06 -65.30 -0.37
C SER A 251 20.17 -64.63 0.68
N ASN A 252 18.86 -64.60 0.38
CA ASN A 252 17.72 -64.78 1.30
C ASN A 252 17.55 -63.76 2.43
N GLN A 253 16.37 -63.36 2.87
CA GLN A 253 14.93 -63.58 2.65
C GLN A 253 14.33 -62.56 3.66
N SER A 254 13.18 -61.89 3.53
CA SER A 254 11.88 -62.35 3.09
C SER A 254 10.88 -61.16 3.11
N ASN A 255 9.99 -61.20 2.13
CA ASN A 255 8.58 -60.78 2.12
C ASN A 255 8.22 -59.28 2.12
N PHE A 256 7.85 -58.72 0.94
CA PHE A 256 6.54 -58.76 0.23
C PHE A 256 5.48 -57.87 0.94
N LYS A 257 4.80 -56.89 0.32
CA LYS A 257 4.31 -56.67 -1.05
C LYS A 257 4.24 -55.16 -1.41
N MET A 258 4.58 -54.84 -2.67
CA MET A 258 4.28 -53.59 -3.41
C MET A 258 2.92 -53.74 -4.19
N PRO A 259 2.67 -53.11 -5.36
CA PRO A 259 2.86 -51.73 -5.93
C PRO A 259 1.49 -51.16 -6.46
N ILE A 260 1.36 -50.02 -7.17
CA ILE A 260 1.59 -49.73 -8.62
C ILE A 260 1.16 -48.25 -8.82
N ASN A 261 2.03 -47.34 -9.31
CA ASN A 261 2.24 -46.91 -10.72
C ASN A 261 0.96 -46.31 -11.36
N THR A 262 0.97 -45.14 -12.01
CA THR A 262 1.67 -44.88 -13.29
C THR A 262 1.88 -43.38 -13.55
N SER A 263 3.07 -43.06 -14.07
CA SER A 263 3.46 -41.92 -14.92
C SER A 263 2.73 -41.96 -16.31
N PRO A 264 3.05 -41.18 -17.39
CA PRO A 264 4.19 -40.27 -17.58
C PRO A 264 4.04 -39.05 -18.58
N HIS A 265 5.16 -38.30 -18.75
CA HIS A 265 5.71 -37.68 -20.00
C HIS A 265 4.96 -36.52 -20.73
N PHE A 266 5.57 -35.53 -21.44
CA PHE A 266 6.93 -35.26 -21.95
C PHE A 266 7.06 -33.78 -22.45
N ASN A 267 8.27 -33.17 -22.34
CA ASN A 267 9.09 -32.32 -23.27
C ASN A 267 8.46 -31.25 -24.22
N SER A 268 9.09 -30.17 -24.71
CA SER A 268 10.45 -29.54 -24.73
C SER A 268 10.31 -28.21 -25.54
N ALA A 269 10.82 -27.05 -25.13
CA ALA A 269 12.13 -26.40 -25.42
C ALA A 269 12.39 -25.81 -26.83
N PHE A 270 13.12 -24.66 -26.83
CA PHE A 270 13.84 -23.91 -27.90
C PHE A 270 13.04 -22.94 -28.79
N GLY A 271 13.53 -21.73 -29.16
CA GLY A 271 14.83 -21.07 -28.97
C GLY A 271 14.79 -19.61 -29.48
N LEU A 272 15.82 -18.83 -29.12
CA LEU A 272 16.07 -17.46 -29.59
C LEU A 272 16.80 -17.47 -30.94
N ASN A 273 16.49 -16.52 -31.83
CA ASN A 273 17.52 -15.91 -32.68
C ASN A 273 17.16 -14.50 -33.17
N SER A 274 18.21 -13.70 -33.31
CA SER A 274 18.30 -12.27 -33.65
C SER A 274 18.33 -11.98 -35.16
N ASN A 275 17.77 -10.84 -35.59
CA ASN A 275 18.39 -9.81 -36.47
C ASN A 275 17.35 -8.98 -37.27
N GLY A 276 17.64 -7.68 -37.43
CA GLY A 276 17.51 -7.01 -38.73
C GLY A 276 16.32 -6.07 -38.94
N PHE A 277 16.63 -4.78 -39.04
CA PHE A 277 15.79 -3.66 -39.48
C PHE A 277 15.12 -3.85 -40.85
N ASN A 278 13.90 -3.31 -41.06
CA ASN A 278 13.66 -2.20 -41.99
C ASN A 278 12.18 -1.78 -42.10
N TYR A 279 11.98 -0.45 -42.20
CA TYR A 279 10.78 0.23 -42.66
C TYR A 279 10.44 -0.15 -44.11
N THR A 280 9.17 -0.44 -44.40
CA THR A 280 8.47 0.01 -45.62
C THR A 280 6.96 -0.07 -45.44
N SER A 281 6.31 1.03 -45.79
CA SER A 281 4.88 1.19 -46.04
C SER A 281 4.36 0.27 -47.15
N HIS A 282 3.15 -0.29 -47.00
CA HIS A 282 2.11 -0.33 -48.05
C HIS A 282 0.79 -0.89 -47.50
N HIS A 283 -0.29 -0.15 -47.73
CA HIS A 283 -1.68 -0.64 -47.68
C HIS A 283 -1.88 -1.82 -48.67
N PRO A 284 -2.83 -2.72 -48.39
CA PRO A 284 -4.09 -2.60 -49.14
C PRO A 284 -5.35 -2.86 -48.29
N SER A 285 -6.40 -2.15 -48.66
CA SER A 285 -7.80 -2.35 -48.31
C SER A 285 -8.36 -3.65 -48.88
N THR A 286 -9.09 -4.44 -48.08
CA THR A 286 -10.30 -5.17 -48.53
C THR A 286 -11.14 -5.67 -47.34
N THR A 287 -12.43 -5.42 -47.47
CA THR A 287 -13.61 -5.91 -46.72
C THR A 287 -13.68 -7.42 -46.57
N PHE A 288 -14.25 -7.95 -45.47
CA PHE A 288 -15.49 -8.76 -45.48
C PHE A 288 -15.85 -9.43 -44.13
N ASN A 289 -17.15 -9.32 -43.80
CA ASN A 289 -18.08 -10.29 -43.18
C ASN A 289 -17.88 -10.88 -41.77
N LEU A 290 -18.81 -10.49 -40.89
CA LEU A 290 -19.29 -11.24 -39.72
C LEU A 290 -20.23 -12.39 -40.15
N PRO A 291 -20.18 -13.57 -39.51
CA PRO A 291 -21.27 -14.54 -39.52
C PRO A 291 -22.14 -14.49 -38.23
N PRO A 292 -23.41 -14.94 -38.29
CA PRO A 292 -24.45 -14.66 -37.28
C PRO A 292 -24.60 -15.75 -36.19
N LEU A 293 -25.29 -15.39 -35.10
CA LEU A 293 -25.78 -16.30 -34.04
C LEU A 293 -26.78 -17.35 -34.58
N PRO A 294 -26.83 -18.57 -34.01
CA PRO A 294 -27.96 -19.46 -34.17
C PRO A 294 -28.82 -19.58 -32.90
N THR A 295 -30.13 -19.42 -33.10
CA THR A 295 -31.21 -19.78 -32.18
C THR A 295 -31.84 -21.14 -32.55
N ASN A 296 -32.04 -21.99 -31.53
CA ASN A 296 -33.07 -23.03 -31.34
C ASN A 296 -33.28 -24.18 -32.34
N PHE A 297 -33.27 -25.43 -31.81
CA PHE A 297 -34.32 -26.44 -32.05
C PHE A 297 -34.40 -27.50 -30.91
N ASN A 298 -35.60 -27.61 -30.33
CA ASN A 298 -36.17 -28.74 -29.54
C ASN A 298 -36.25 -30.02 -30.42
N ARG A 299 -36.41 -31.28 -29.98
CA ARG A 299 -36.84 -31.98 -28.75
C ARG A 299 -36.55 -33.48 -28.98
N ASN A 300 -36.28 -34.27 -27.94
CA ASN A 300 -37.01 -35.54 -27.65
C ASN A 300 -36.53 -36.18 -26.33
N VAL A 301 -37.51 -36.57 -25.52
CA VAL A 301 -37.42 -37.19 -24.19
C VAL A 301 -37.99 -38.61 -24.29
N PRO A 302 -37.49 -39.58 -23.50
CA PRO A 302 -38.41 -40.42 -22.73
C PRO A 302 -38.12 -40.45 -21.21
N GLN A 303 -39.16 -40.79 -20.46
CA GLN A 303 -39.46 -40.57 -19.04
C GLN A 303 -38.88 -41.60 -18.06
N LEU A 304 -38.84 -41.24 -16.76
CA LEU A 304 -39.35 -41.98 -15.56
C LEU A 304 -38.84 -41.31 -14.24
N PRO A 305 -39.43 -41.55 -13.04
CA PRO A 305 -40.78 -41.25 -12.53
C PRO A 305 -40.79 -40.27 -11.31
N SER A 306 -41.99 -39.97 -10.80
CA SER A 306 -42.31 -38.90 -9.83
C SER A 306 -42.26 -39.28 -8.33
N ILE A 307 -41.66 -38.36 -7.55
CA ILE A 307 -41.97 -37.83 -6.19
C ILE A 307 -42.01 -38.77 -4.97
N THR A 308 -41.10 -38.50 -4.00
CA THR A 308 -41.41 -38.41 -2.57
C THR A 308 -40.60 -37.28 -1.90
N LEU A 309 -41.29 -36.43 -1.14
CA LEU A 309 -40.74 -35.46 -0.19
C LEU A 309 -39.95 -36.17 0.91
N PHE A 310 -38.76 -35.70 1.30
CA PHE A 310 -38.24 -35.71 2.69
C PHE A 310 -36.98 -34.83 2.83
N THR A 311 -37.13 -33.72 3.57
CA THR A 311 -36.19 -32.99 4.44
C THR A 311 -34.67 -32.94 4.13
N PRO A 312 -34.06 -31.74 4.01
CA PRO A 312 -32.62 -31.61 4.21
C PRO A 312 -32.30 -31.63 5.70
N PHE A 313 -31.40 -32.54 6.11
CA PHE A 313 -30.78 -32.55 7.43
C PHE A 313 -29.92 -31.28 7.59
N ALA A 314 -30.54 -30.20 8.07
CA ALA A 314 -29.84 -29.09 8.68
C ALA A 314 -29.32 -29.55 10.05
N LYS A 315 -28.04 -29.92 10.14
CA LYS A 315 -27.33 -29.80 11.41
C LYS A 315 -26.89 -28.36 11.55
N SER A 316 -27.66 -27.62 12.35
CA SER A 316 -27.33 -26.33 12.91
C SER A 316 -26.04 -26.42 13.73
N SER A 317 -24.90 -26.14 13.11
CA SER A 317 -23.79 -25.54 13.86
C SER A 317 -24.04 -24.06 13.92
N ILE A 318 -24.60 -23.62 15.05
CA ILE A 318 -24.69 -22.21 15.46
C ILE A 318 -23.26 -21.65 15.44
N SER A 319 -22.85 -21.06 14.31
CA SER A 319 -21.68 -20.20 14.27
C SER A 319 -22.11 -18.87 14.87
N LYS A 320 -21.73 -18.65 16.13
CA LYS A 320 -21.86 -17.36 16.81
C LYS A 320 -21.37 -16.25 15.87
N SER A 321 -22.24 -15.26 15.65
CA SER A 321 -22.03 -14.05 14.88
C SER A 321 -21.05 -13.09 15.58
N THR A 322 -19.80 -13.51 15.81
CA THR A 322 -18.83 -12.72 16.59
C THR A 322 -17.66 -12.13 15.78
N ASN A 323 -17.62 -12.25 14.45
CA ASN A 323 -16.45 -11.79 13.68
C ASN A 323 -16.58 -10.42 12.97
N VAL A 324 -17.77 -9.82 12.88
CA VAL A 324 -17.92 -8.48 12.26
C VAL A 324 -17.72 -7.34 13.27
N GLN A 325 -17.96 -7.59 14.57
CA GLN A 325 -17.76 -6.60 15.63
C GLN A 325 -16.29 -6.45 16.08
N THR A 326 -15.43 -7.45 15.85
CA THR A 326 -14.03 -7.44 16.30
C THR A 326 -13.09 -6.71 15.34
N GLU A 327 -13.35 -6.76 14.02
CA GLU A 327 -12.59 -6.05 12.98
C GLU A 327 -12.93 -4.56 12.91
N SER A 328 -14.21 -4.18 13.04
CA SER A 328 -14.64 -2.78 13.11
C SER A 328 -14.01 -2.04 14.31
N GLN A 329 -13.83 -2.73 15.43
CA GLN A 329 -13.09 -2.23 16.59
C GLN A 329 -11.59 -2.07 16.34
N TRP A 330 -10.99 -2.83 15.42
CA TRP A 330 -9.57 -2.69 15.09
C TRP A 330 -9.28 -1.38 14.36
N THR A 331 -10.12 -0.99 13.39
CA THR A 331 -9.91 0.24 12.60
C THR A 331 -10.01 1.47 13.50
N ILE A 332 -10.95 1.47 14.45
CA ILE A 332 -11.06 2.51 15.50
C ILE A 332 -9.82 2.52 16.39
N ARG A 333 -9.40 1.36 16.92
CA ARG A 333 -8.17 1.25 17.72
C ARG A 333 -6.93 1.72 16.96
N LYS A 334 -6.88 1.56 15.64
CA LYS A 334 -5.78 2.03 14.82
C LYS A 334 -5.76 3.56 14.74
N ALA A 335 -6.92 4.20 14.54
CA ALA A 335 -7.05 5.66 14.60
C ALA A 335 -6.66 6.21 15.98
N GLN A 336 -7.15 5.60 17.06
CA GLN A 336 -6.77 5.96 18.44
C GLN A 336 -5.27 5.73 18.71
N GLY A 337 -4.70 4.63 18.18
CA GLY A 337 -3.29 4.32 18.29
C GLY A 337 -2.40 5.38 17.61
N MET A 338 -2.86 5.94 16.49
CA MET A 338 -2.18 7.09 15.87
C MET A 338 -2.18 8.28 16.83
N VAL A 339 -3.34 8.67 17.38
CA VAL A 339 -3.43 9.76 18.36
C VAL A 339 -2.39 9.57 19.46
N GLN A 340 -2.40 8.40 20.12
CA GLN A 340 -1.47 8.09 21.21
C GLN A 340 0.01 8.13 20.80
N GLN A 341 0.34 7.61 19.62
CA GLN A 341 1.70 7.65 19.07
C GLN A 341 2.19 9.09 18.95
N TRP A 342 1.36 9.97 18.38
CA TRP A 342 1.72 11.36 18.18
C TRP A 342 1.71 12.17 19.48
N GLU A 343 0.76 11.93 20.39
CA GLU A 343 0.72 12.62 21.69
C GLU A 343 2.01 12.37 22.48
N ARG A 344 2.56 11.16 22.37
CA ARG A 344 3.86 10.80 22.96
C ARG A 344 5.00 11.58 22.31
N GLN A 345 5.05 11.69 20.99
CA GLN A 345 6.09 12.46 20.29
C GLN A 345 6.07 13.96 20.65
N VAL A 346 4.88 14.56 20.82
CA VAL A 346 4.77 15.95 21.28
C VAL A 346 5.24 16.11 22.72
N ASN A 347 4.88 15.18 23.60
CA ASN A 347 5.34 15.22 24.99
C ASN A 347 6.88 15.12 25.10
N LEU A 348 7.51 14.37 24.20
CA LEU A 348 8.97 14.23 24.15
C LEU A 348 9.69 15.46 23.58
N SER A 349 9.12 16.09 22.55
CA SER A 349 9.72 17.25 21.87
C SER A 349 9.45 18.59 22.59
N GLY A 350 8.51 18.63 23.52
CA GLY A 350 8.18 19.79 24.34
C GLY A 350 7.49 20.95 23.62
N LYS A 351 7.34 20.90 22.28
CA LYS A 351 6.68 21.96 21.49
C LYS A 351 5.89 21.38 20.31
N ILE A 352 4.58 21.59 20.32
CA ILE A 352 3.65 21.20 19.23
C ILE A 352 3.91 21.99 17.92
N SER A 353 4.52 23.18 18.03
CA SER A 353 4.89 24.03 16.89
C SER A 353 5.93 23.39 15.97
N ASN A 354 6.66 22.38 16.45
CA ASN A 354 7.61 21.63 15.63
C ASN A 354 6.91 20.70 14.62
N PHE A 355 5.61 20.41 14.79
CA PHE A 355 4.84 19.51 13.92
C PHE A 355 3.94 20.27 12.94
N TYR A 356 3.31 21.35 13.40
CA TYR A 356 2.44 22.18 12.55
C TYR A 356 3.16 23.37 11.92
N GLY A 357 4.39 23.68 12.35
CA GLY A 357 5.06 24.95 12.07
C GLY A 357 4.60 26.07 13.01
N THR A 358 5.48 27.05 13.24
CA THR A 358 5.23 28.19 14.15
C THR A 358 4.00 28.99 13.77
N ALA A 359 3.81 29.30 12.48
CA ALA A 359 2.64 30.05 12.00
C ALA A 359 1.29 29.37 12.26
N MET A 360 1.24 28.03 12.32
CA MET A 360 0.04 27.27 12.64
C MET A 360 -0.09 26.98 14.14
N ALA A 361 0.98 27.14 14.92
CA ALA A 361 0.94 27.05 16.38
C ALA A 361 0.63 28.40 17.07
N ASP A 362 1.11 29.51 16.48
CA ASP A 362 1.05 30.87 17.05
C ASP A 362 -0.32 31.55 16.81
N LYS A 363 -1.13 31.06 15.88
CA LYS A 363 -2.50 31.52 15.63
C LYS A 363 -3.50 31.03 16.72
N GLN A 364 -3.15 31.17 18.00
CA GLN A 364 -4.00 30.91 19.18
C GLN A 364 -4.67 29.51 19.23
N PHE A 365 -3.88 28.44 19.04
CA PHE A 365 -4.43 27.08 18.93
C PHE A 365 -4.17 26.14 20.11
N TRP A 366 -3.70 26.61 21.28
CA TRP A 366 -3.74 25.83 22.52
C TRP A 366 -3.63 26.69 23.80
N PRO A 367 -4.40 26.43 24.87
CA PRO A 367 -5.45 25.44 25.02
C PRO A 367 -6.78 25.95 24.47
N VAL A 368 -7.59 25.04 23.93
CA VAL A 368 -9.03 25.23 23.76
C VAL A 368 -9.54 25.77 25.11
N LYS A 369 -9.89 27.06 25.16
CA LYS A 369 -10.54 27.64 26.34
C LYS A 369 -11.79 26.79 26.64
N PRO A 370 -12.40 26.86 27.83
CA PRO A 370 -13.70 26.24 28.10
C PRO A 370 -14.80 26.55 27.04
N ASN A 371 -14.59 27.58 26.21
CA ASN A 371 -15.43 28.01 25.10
C ASN A 371 -14.79 27.82 23.69
N GLY A 372 -13.80 26.94 23.53
CA GLY A 372 -13.12 26.75 22.24
C GLY A 372 -13.97 25.98 21.22
N ILE A 373 -13.51 25.92 19.97
CA ILE A 373 -14.24 25.28 18.88
C ILE A 373 -14.11 23.76 19.01
N TYR A 374 -15.17 23.12 19.48
CA TYR A 374 -15.28 21.67 19.51
C TYR A 374 -15.90 21.16 18.20
N PRO A 375 -15.53 19.95 17.74
CA PRO A 375 -16.25 19.33 16.65
C PRO A 375 -17.68 19.10 17.12
N HIS A 376 -18.63 19.83 16.54
CA HIS A 376 -20.05 19.57 16.76
C HIS A 376 -20.70 19.28 15.39
N LEU A 377 -20.34 18.13 14.83
CA LEU A 377 -20.65 17.75 13.45
C LEU A 377 -22.14 17.88 13.13
N LYS A 378 -23.02 17.48 14.06
CA LYS A 378 -24.47 17.62 13.89
C LYS A 378 -24.91 19.08 13.78
N THR A 379 -24.41 19.96 14.65
CA THR A 379 -24.79 21.39 14.62
C THR A 379 -24.21 22.08 13.40
N TYR A 380 -22.99 21.72 13.02
CA TYR A 380 -22.38 22.20 11.80
C TYR A 380 -23.22 21.76 10.59
N LEU A 381 -23.59 20.48 10.51
CA LEU A 381 -24.47 19.96 9.46
C LEU A 381 -25.84 20.66 9.46
N ASP A 382 -26.47 20.85 10.62
CA ASP A 382 -27.76 21.54 10.71
C ASP A 382 -27.63 23.00 10.22
N LEU A 383 -26.54 23.70 10.54
CA LEU A 383 -26.24 25.05 10.04
C LEU A 383 -26.06 25.05 8.51
N VAL A 384 -25.24 24.14 8.00
CA VAL A 384 -25.01 23.93 6.56
C VAL A 384 -26.33 23.74 5.82
N MET A 385 -27.19 22.85 6.33
CA MET A 385 -28.48 22.53 5.71
C MET A 385 -29.46 23.71 5.82
N SER A 386 -29.44 24.47 6.92
CA SER A 386 -30.31 25.65 7.10
C SER A 386 -30.07 26.75 6.07
N LYS A 387 -28.87 26.78 5.51
CA LYS A 387 -28.43 27.76 4.52
C LYS A 387 -28.78 27.35 3.08
N GLN A 388 -29.40 26.19 2.89
CA GLN A 388 -29.85 25.66 1.60
C GLN A 388 -31.39 25.57 1.54
N PRO A 389 -32.14 26.69 1.64
CA PRO A 389 -33.58 26.69 1.88
C PRO A 389 -34.45 26.15 0.72
N ASN A 390 -33.89 25.97 -0.48
CA ASN A 390 -34.64 25.62 -1.69
C ASN A 390 -34.38 24.21 -2.23
N MET A 391 -33.63 23.35 -1.52
CA MET A 391 -33.45 21.95 -1.94
C MET A 391 -34.68 21.11 -1.61
N SER A 392 -35.21 20.39 -2.59
CA SER A 392 -36.25 19.40 -2.37
C SER A 392 -35.67 18.18 -1.63
N SER A 393 -36.49 17.51 -0.80
CA SER A 393 -36.08 16.30 -0.08
C SER A 393 -35.70 15.13 -1.01
N SER A 394 -36.08 15.19 -2.28
CA SER A 394 -35.74 14.21 -3.32
C SER A 394 -34.33 14.38 -3.92
N GLU A 395 -33.70 15.54 -3.75
CA GLU A 395 -32.36 15.83 -4.29
C GLU A 395 -31.25 15.42 -3.30
N LEU A 396 -31.59 15.24 -2.03
CA LEU A 396 -30.64 14.88 -0.98
C LEU A 396 -30.61 13.37 -0.71
N ASP A 397 -29.41 12.80 -0.61
CA ASP A 397 -29.25 11.44 -0.08
C ASP A 397 -29.59 11.44 1.42
N GLN A 398 -30.85 11.13 1.72
CA GLN A 398 -31.34 11.08 3.09
C GLN A 398 -30.62 9.99 3.92
N GLY A 399 -30.10 8.94 3.27
CA GLY A 399 -29.29 7.91 3.92
C GLY A 399 -27.97 8.47 4.41
N PHE A 400 -27.27 9.23 3.55
CA PHE A 400 -26.05 9.95 3.90
C PHE A 400 -26.28 10.97 5.03
N ILE A 401 -27.33 11.81 4.91
CA ILE A 401 -27.65 12.82 5.93
C ILE A 401 -27.96 12.17 7.28
N ASN A 402 -28.78 11.11 7.29
CA ASN A 402 -29.11 10.41 8.53
C ASN A 402 -27.87 9.77 9.16
N MET A 403 -26.97 9.23 8.34
CA MET A 403 -25.68 8.70 8.81
C MET A 403 -24.84 9.80 9.45
N LEU A 404 -24.66 10.95 8.79
CA LEU A 404 -23.92 12.08 9.36
C LEU A 404 -24.53 12.60 10.67
N LYS A 405 -25.86 12.70 10.76
CA LYS A 405 -26.57 13.14 11.99
C LYS A 405 -26.33 12.21 13.17
N ASN A 406 -26.03 10.94 12.91
CA ASN A 406 -25.75 9.93 13.92
C ASN A 406 -24.26 9.76 14.23
N LEU A 407 -23.37 10.44 13.49
CA LEU A 407 -21.94 10.41 13.77
C LEU A 407 -21.62 11.17 15.06
N ASN A 408 -20.82 10.54 15.91
CA ASN A 408 -20.23 11.22 17.05
C ASN A 408 -19.01 12.02 16.58
N SER A 409 -18.88 13.25 17.08
CA SER A 409 -17.82 14.18 16.70
C SER A 409 -16.41 13.73 17.06
N TYR A 410 -16.26 12.94 18.12
CA TYR A 410 -14.98 12.52 18.68
C TYR A 410 -14.51 11.18 18.16
N GLU A 411 -15.43 10.27 17.87
CA GLU A 411 -15.07 8.98 17.29
C GLU A 411 -16.23 8.40 16.50
N GLY A 412 -15.91 7.59 15.50
CA GLY A 412 -16.95 6.94 14.73
C GLY A 412 -16.40 6.03 13.66
N ILE A 413 -17.33 5.32 13.03
CA ILE A 413 -17.06 4.44 11.91
C ILE A 413 -18.12 4.67 10.82
N VAL A 414 -17.64 4.75 9.59
CA VAL A 414 -18.43 4.93 8.38
C VAL A 414 -18.17 3.73 7.49
N TYR A 415 -19.24 3.16 6.94
CA TYR A 415 -19.16 2.03 6.02
C TYR A 415 -19.56 2.49 4.63
N ALA A 416 -18.70 2.24 3.65
CA ALA A 416 -19.01 2.40 2.24
C ALA A 416 -19.38 1.02 1.69
N ARG A 417 -20.69 0.77 1.56
CA ARG A 417 -21.24 -0.51 1.11
C ARG A 417 -22.19 -0.28 -0.05
N ARG A 418 -21.88 -0.88 -1.20
CA ARG A 418 -22.77 -0.81 -2.35
C ARG A 418 -23.92 -1.78 -2.18
N LYS A 419 -25.14 -1.32 -2.49
CA LYS A 419 -26.30 -2.22 -2.58
C LYS A 419 -26.23 -3.10 -3.83
N ASN A 420 -25.85 -2.49 -4.96
CA ASN A 420 -25.72 -3.14 -6.27
C ASN A 420 -24.45 -2.65 -6.97
N VAL A 421 -23.87 -3.51 -7.80
CA VAL A 421 -22.77 -3.12 -8.70
C VAL A 421 -23.38 -2.60 -10.00
N GLU A 422 -23.13 -1.33 -10.31
CA GLU A 422 -23.61 -0.70 -11.55
C GLU A 422 -22.91 -1.34 -12.75
N MET A 423 -23.68 -2.09 -13.56
CA MET A 423 -23.18 -2.73 -14.79
C MET A 423 -23.31 -1.84 -16.02
N SER A 424 -24.31 -0.94 -16.02
CA SER A 424 -24.57 0.02 -17.09
C SER A 424 -25.26 1.23 -16.49
N ARG A 425 -24.96 2.42 -17.01
CA ARG A 425 -25.48 3.70 -16.51
C ARG A 425 -26.51 4.25 -17.50
N SER A 426 -27.69 4.61 -16.99
CA SER A 426 -28.66 5.40 -17.75
C SER A 426 -28.34 6.88 -17.57
N ILE A 427 -28.19 7.61 -18.67
CA ILE A 427 -27.78 9.03 -18.68
C ILE A 427 -28.78 9.80 -19.52
N ASN A 428 -29.38 10.84 -18.95
CA ASN A 428 -30.15 11.81 -19.71
C ASN A 428 -29.19 12.81 -20.37
N LEU A 429 -28.72 12.48 -21.57
CA LEU A 429 -27.71 13.27 -22.28
C LEU A 429 -28.13 14.72 -22.50
N ASN A 430 -29.42 15.02 -22.68
CA ASN A 430 -29.91 16.38 -22.88
C ASN A 430 -29.67 17.30 -21.67
N GLN A 431 -29.54 16.73 -20.47
CA GLN A 431 -29.18 17.49 -19.27
C GLN A 431 -27.67 17.72 -19.14
N VAL A 432 -26.85 16.93 -19.84
CA VAL A 432 -25.40 16.89 -19.67
C VAL A 432 -24.66 17.60 -20.81
N ILE A 433 -25.16 17.46 -22.03
CA ILE A 433 -24.58 18.01 -23.26
C ILE A 433 -25.65 18.75 -24.06
N SER A 434 -25.20 19.74 -24.84
CA SER A 434 -26.01 20.50 -25.78
C SER A 434 -25.24 20.71 -27.08
N LEU A 435 -25.93 20.99 -28.18
CA LEU A 435 -25.27 21.34 -29.44
C LEU A 435 -24.36 22.57 -29.24
N ALA A 436 -23.14 22.52 -29.76
CA ALA A 436 -22.24 23.66 -29.72
C ALA A 436 -22.80 24.82 -30.55
N THR A 437 -22.74 26.04 -30.01
CA THR A 437 -23.17 27.24 -30.73
C THR A 437 -22.22 27.57 -31.86
N GLN A 438 -22.70 28.27 -32.90
CA GLN A 438 -21.88 28.67 -34.03
C GLN A 438 -20.66 29.51 -33.60
N ASP A 439 -20.85 30.43 -32.66
CA ASP A 439 -19.77 31.26 -32.11
C ASP A 439 -18.68 30.40 -31.45
N ARG A 440 -19.08 29.36 -30.70
CA ARG A 440 -18.12 28.46 -30.04
C ARG A 440 -17.36 27.62 -31.06
N LEU A 441 -18.04 27.17 -32.12
CA LEU A 441 -17.39 26.45 -33.22
C LEU A 441 -16.40 27.33 -33.99
N GLN A 442 -16.72 28.61 -34.20
CA GLN A 442 -15.79 29.58 -34.81
C GLN A 442 -14.56 29.82 -33.95
N GLU A 443 -14.75 30.00 -32.64
CA GLU A 443 -13.65 30.13 -31.68
C GLU A 443 -12.74 28.88 -31.71
N ALA A 444 -13.34 27.69 -31.67
CA ALA A 444 -12.63 26.42 -31.75
C ALA A 444 -11.88 26.24 -33.09
N ALA A 445 -12.45 26.72 -34.20
CA ALA A 445 -11.79 26.69 -35.51
C ALA A 445 -10.57 27.62 -35.54
N ALA A 446 -10.71 28.82 -34.97
CA ALA A 446 -9.64 29.81 -34.89
C ALA A 446 -8.47 29.33 -34.01
N SER A 447 -8.79 28.63 -32.91
CA SER A 447 -7.81 28.04 -31.99
C SER A 447 -7.34 26.63 -32.41
N GLN A 448 -7.85 26.09 -33.52
CA GLN A 448 -7.57 24.72 -33.99
C GLN A 448 -7.77 23.65 -32.90
N GLU A 449 -8.85 23.79 -32.11
CA GLU A 449 -9.17 22.85 -31.05
C GLU A 449 -9.43 21.43 -31.58
N SER A 450 -9.03 20.44 -30.77
CA SER A 450 -9.19 19.02 -31.06
C SER A 450 -9.97 18.31 -29.97
N CYS A 451 -10.74 17.29 -30.34
CA CYS A 451 -11.44 16.43 -29.40
C CYS A 451 -10.41 15.60 -28.63
N THR A 452 -10.32 15.75 -27.31
CA THR A 452 -9.31 15.04 -26.50
C THR A 452 -9.58 13.54 -26.36
N ILE A 453 -10.76 13.06 -26.78
CA ILE A 453 -11.12 11.64 -26.73
C ILE A 453 -10.57 10.88 -27.94
N CYS A 454 -10.75 11.41 -29.15
CA CYS A 454 -10.25 10.77 -30.39
C CYS A 454 -8.98 11.43 -30.96
N ALA A 455 -8.55 12.57 -30.39
CA ALA A 455 -7.45 13.42 -30.87
C ALA A 455 -7.63 14.02 -32.28
N GLU A 456 -8.84 13.96 -32.85
CA GLU A 456 -9.15 14.58 -34.15
C GLU A 456 -9.69 16.01 -33.96
N SER A 457 -9.55 16.85 -35.00
CA SER A 457 -10.10 18.21 -34.96
C SER A 457 -11.62 18.19 -34.81
N VAL A 458 -12.15 19.04 -33.93
CA VAL A 458 -13.61 19.23 -33.80
C VAL A 458 -14.21 20.05 -34.93
N VAL A 459 -13.37 20.66 -35.78
CA VAL A 459 -13.80 21.47 -36.91
C VAL A 459 -13.16 20.90 -38.18
N THR A 460 -13.93 20.13 -38.96
CA THR A 460 -13.51 19.74 -40.31
C THR A 460 -14.26 20.58 -41.33
N PHE A 461 -13.54 21.12 -42.32
CA PHE A 461 -14.08 22.08 -43.29
C PHE A 461 -15.20 21.56 -44.20
N ASN A 462 -15.63 20.30 -44.08
CA ASN A 462 -16.56 19.67 -45.03
C ASN A 462 -17.56 18.66 -44.43
N GLN A 463 -17.71 18.55 -43.11
CA GLN A 463 -18.77 17.74 -42.50
C GLN A 463 -19.37 18.44 -41.27
N PRO A 464 -20.70 18.47 -41.12
CA PRO A 464 -21.31 18.79 -39.84
C PRO A 464 -21.07 17.58 -38.91
N LEU A 465 -19.90 17.54 -38.28
CA LEU A 465 -19.72 16.66 -37.13
C LEU A 465 -20.67 17.17 -36.05
N ASP A 466 -21.46 16.27 -35.48
CA ASP A 466 -22.38 16.57 -34.37
C ASP A 466 -21.51 16.92 -33.16
N VAL A 467 -21.09 18.19 -33.07
CA VAL A 467 -20.22 18.71 -32.00
C VAL A 467 -21.10 19.24 -30.90
N VAL A 468 -20.85 18.73 -29.70
CA VAL A 468 -21.60 19.08 -28.51
C VAL A 468 -20.69 19.74 -27.49
N LYS A 469 -21.28 20.65 -26.73
CA LYS A 469 -20.69 21.31 -25.58
C LYS A 469 -21.19 20.63 -24.31
N MET A 470 -20.33 20.51 -23.31
CA MET A 470 -20.74 20.17 -21.96
C MET A 470 -21.60 21.28 -21.36
N ASN A 471 -22.70 20.97 -20.69
CA ASN A 471 -23.56 22.00 -20.10
C ASN A 471 -22.89 22.72 -18.93
N ASN A 472 -22.07 22.00 -18.16
CA ASN A 472 -21.41 22.53 -16.95
C ASN A 472 -20.01 23.12 -17.17
N CYS A 473 -19.47 23.11 -18.40
CA CYS A 473 -18.16 23.70 -18.69
C CYS A 473 -18.02 24.06 -20.19
N PRO A 474 -17.05 24.90 -20.60
CA PRO A 474 -16.97 25.39 -21.99
C PRO A 474 -16.41 24.37 -23.01
N HIS A 475 -16.06 23.16 -22.58
CA HIS A 475 -15.40 22.16 -23.42
C HIS A 475 -16.37 21.52 -24.43
N ILE A 476 -15.84 21.23 -25.62
CA ILE A 476 -16.57 20.66 -26.75
C ILE A 476 -15.95 19.33 -27.21
N PHE A 477 -16.78 18.46 -27.77
CA PHE A 477 -16.40 17.13 -28.23
C PHE A 477 -17.27 16.69 -29.41
N HIS A 478 -16.82 15.71 -30.19
CA HIS A 478 -17.73 14.94 -31.03
C HIS A 478 -18.75 14.23 -30.14
N ARG A 479 -20.04 14.29 -30.50
CA ARG A 479 -21.14 13.70 -29.74
C ARG A 479 -20.91 12.23 -29.45
N SER A 480 -20.57 11.43 -30.46
CA SER A 480 -20.28 10.00 -30.31
C SER A 480 -19.15 9.73 -29.31
N CYS A 481 -18.11 10.56 -29.31
CA CYS A 481 -16.96 10.42 -28.42
C CYS A 481 -17.36 10.68 -26.96
N ILE A 482 -18.05 11.81 -26.70
CA ILE A 482 -18.43 12.16 -25.33
C ILE A 482 -19.55 11.28 -24.80
N GLU A 483 -20.51 10.85 -25.63
CA GLU A 483 -21.52 9.87 -25.24
C GLU A 483 -20.86 8.56 -24.79
N THR A 484 -19.94 8.03 -25.60
CA THR A 484 -19.18 6.82 -25.25
C THR A 484 -18.45 7.00 -23.92
N TRP A 485 -17.75 8.13 -23.74
CA TRP A 485 -17.08 8.44 -22.49
C TRP A 485 -18.05 8.46 -21.30
N LEU A 486 -19.17 9.18 -21.40
CA LEU A 486 -20.13 9.32 -20.32
C LEU A 486 -20.76 7.97 -19.92
N TYR A 487 -21.06 7.09 -20.89
CA TYR A 487 -21.60 5.76 -20.63
C TYR A 487 -20.61 4.79 -19.97
N MET A 488 -19.30 5.05 -20.04
CA MET A 488 -18.31 4.21 -19.38
C MET A 488 -18.40 4.37 -17.86
N PRO A 489 -18.54 3.27 -17.08
CA PRO A 489 -18.59 3.35 -15.62
C PRO A 489 -17.35 4.01 -14.99
N SER A 490 -16.19 3.88 -15.64
CA SER A 490 -14.92 4.50 -15.21
C SER A 490 -14.90 6.02 -15.31
N SER A 491 -15.79 6.61 -16.13
CA SER A 491 -15.81 8.05 -16.42
C SER A 491 -16.25 8.90 -15.26
N GLN A 492 -16.91 8.31 -14.24
CA GLN A 492 -17.44 9.01 -13.05
C GLN A 492 -18.34 10.22 -13.39
N MET A 493 -18.90 10.31 -14.60
CA MET A 493 -19.67 11.47 -15.07
C MET A 493 -18.89 12.79 -14.89
N ILE A 494 -17.64 12.84 -15.33
CA ILE A 494 -16.84 14.07 -15.34
C ILE A 494 -16.36 14.41 -16.76
N CYS A 495 -16.18 15.70 -17.01
CA CYS A 495 -15.63 16.19 -18.28
C CYS A 495 -14.20 15.64 -18.47
N PRO A 496 -13.84 15.08 -19.64
CA PRO A 496 -12.49 14.59 -19.92
C PRO A 496 -11.40 15.66 -19.74
N ASN A 497 -11.69 16.92 -20.07
CA ASN A 497 -10.71 18.01 -20.08
C ASN A 497 -10.48 18.59 -18.68
N CYS A 498 -11.53 19.10 -18.04
CA CYS A 498 -11.41 19.83 -16.77
C CYS A 498 -11.88 19.06 -15.54
N LYS A 499 -12.38 17.83 -15.72
CA LYS A 499 -12.93 17.00 -14.63
C LYS A 499 -14.15 17.60 -13.94
N THR A 500 -14.74 18.68 -14.47
CA THR A 500 -16.01 19.23 -13.96
C THR A 500 -17.09 18.14 -14.01
N PRO A 501 -17.80 17.91 -12.89
CA PRO A 501 -18.92 16.99 -12.85
C PRO A 501 -20.03 17.32 -13.85
N CYS A 502 -20.53 16.28 -14.50
CA CYS A 502 -21.54 16.30 -15.54
C CYS A 502 -22.95 16.00 -15.01
N HIS A 503 -23.07 15.64 -13.73
CA HIS A 503 -24.36 15.47 -13.07
C HIS A 503 -24.87 16.81 -12.56
N ASP A 504 -26.17 16.86 -12.26
CA ASP A 504 -26.72 17.95 -11.46
C ASP A 504 -25.88 18.06 -10.19
N PRO A 505 -25.23 19.21 -9.94
CA PRO A 505 -24.49 19.41 -8.70
C PRO A 505 -25.33 19.01 -7.48
N MET A 506 -26.65 19.27 -7.53
CA MET A 506 -27.58 19.14 -6.41
C MET A 506 -27.94 17.68 -6.14
N ALA A 507 -27.69 16.78 -7.09
CA ALA A 507 -27.90 15.35 -6.93
C ALA A 507 -26.69 14.69 -6.24
N PRO A 508 -26.89 13.55 -5.56
CA PRO A 508 -25.78 12.76 -5.05
C PRO A 508 -24.84 12.35 -6.19
N PRO A 509 -23.51 12.40 -5.98
CA PRO A 509 -22.58 11.99 -7.01
C PRO A 509 -22.77 10.49 -7.33
N PRO A 510 -22.53 10.06 -8.58
CA PRO A 510 -22.54 8.65 -8.92
C PRO A 510 -21.53 7.89 -8.06
N ILE A 511 -21.89 6.70 -7.61
CA ILE A 511 -20.99 5.87 -6.82
C ILE A 511 -19.66 5.65 -7.56
N GLY A 512 -18.56 6.07 -6.92
CA GLY A 512 -17.22 6.03 -7.48
C GLY A 512 -16.63 4.62 -7.58
N PRO A 513 -15.36 4.49 -7.98
CA PRO A 513 -14.72 3.20 -8.28
C PRO A 513 -14.15 2.46 -7.05
N MET A 514 -14.13 3.07 -5.86
CA MET A 514 -13.53 2.46 -4.66
C MET A 514 -14.26 1.18 -4.24
N PRO A 515 -13.66 0.00 -4.08
CA PRO A 515 -14.33 -1.16 -3.50
C PRO A 515 -14.94 -0.88 -2.11
N ASP A 516 -15.84 -1.74 -1.65
CA ASP A 516 -16.47 -1.59 -0.34
C ASP A 516 -15.43 -1.60 0.79
N GLY A 517 -15.68 -0.84 1.85
CA GLY A 517 -14.71 -0.68 2.94
C GLY A 517 -15.24 0.09 4.14
N GLU A 518 -14.33 0.34 5.07
CA GLU A 518 -14.60 1.01 6.35
C GLU A 518 -13.67 2.21 6.55
N MET A 519 -14.20 3.28 7.13
CA MET A 519 -13.47 4.46 7.57
C MET A 519 -13.76 4.65 9.06
N ALA A 520 -12.74 4.55 9.90
CA ALA A 520 -12.83 4.93 11.31
C ALA A 520 -12.10 6.25 11.54
N TYR A 521 -12.54 6.99 12.55
CA TYR A 521 -11.86 8.22 12.95
C TYR A 521 -11.89 8.42 14.46
N SER A 522 -10.91 9.19 14.94
CA SER A 522 -10.82 9.66 16.33
C SER A 522 -10.30 11.09 16.34
N PHE A 523 -10.99 11.99 17.04
CA PHE A 523 -10.60 13.37 17.23
C PHE A 523 -9.71 13.49 18.45
N SER A 524 -8.56 14.14 18.30
CA SER A 524 -7.72 14.54 19.42
C SER A 524 -7.93 16.03 19.67
N GLU A 525 -8.44 16.37 20.85
CA GLU A 525 -8.53 17.76 21.31
C GLU A 525 -7.15 18.40 21.36
N LYS A 526 -6.16 17.67 21.90
CA LYS A 526 -4.76 18.11 22.00
C LYS A 526 -4.17 18.56 20.67
N PHE A 527 -4.54 17.86 19.60
CA PHE A 527 -4.07 18.18 18.25
C PHE A 527 -5.03 19.06 17.45
N GLY A 528 -6.29 19.22 17.90
CA GLY A 528 -7.34 19.85 17.12
C GLY A 528 -7.54 19.17 15.77
N ALA A 529 -7.53 17.83 15.71
CA ALA A 529 -7.57 17.11 14.45
C ALA A 529 -8.25 15.74 14.55
N TRP A 530 -8.92 15.35 13.46
CA TRP A 530 -9.38 13.98 13.26
C TRP A 530 -8.26 13.12 12.68
N PHE A 531 -7.96 12.02 13.35
CA PHE A 531 -7.11 10.94 12.86
C PHE A 531 -8.00 9.89 12.23
N ILE A 532 -7.76 9.59 10.97
CA ILE A 532 -8.62 8.77 10.12
C ILE A 532 -7.87 7.50 9.73
N CYS A 533 -8.54 6.36 9.82
CA CYS A 533 -8.06 5.08 9.35
C CYS A 533 -9.07 4.48 8.37
N TYR A 534 -8.64 4.28 7.13
CA TYR A 534 -9.38 3.58 6.10
C TYR A 534 -8.94 2.11 6.04
N SER A 535 -9.89 1.21 5.84
CA SER A 535 -9.67 -0.22 5.64
C SER A 535 -10.52 -0.72 4.48
N ILE A 536 -9.86 -1.11 3.39
CA ILE A 536 -10.48 -1.75 2.23
C ILE A 536 -9.94 -3.19 2.17
N PRO A 537 -10.80 -4.22 2.32
CA PRO A 537 -10.38 -5.61 2.25
C PRO A 537 -9.94 -6.00 0.83
N HIS A 538 -9.36 -7.20 0.69
CA HIS A 538 -9.13 -7.81 -0.61
C HIS A 538 -10.48 -8.09 -1.29
N GLY A 539 -10.52 -8.03 -2.62
CA GLY A 539 -11.74 -8.27 -3.36
C GLY A 539 -11.51 -8.49 -4.85
N ALA A 540 -12.59 -8.48 -5.62
CA ALA A 540 -12.58 -8.54 -7.07
C ALA A 540 -12.78 -7.14 -7.67
N GLN A 541 -12.10 -6.88 -8.78
CA GLN A 541 -12.21 -5.64 -9.53
C GLN A 541 -13.63 -5.43 -10.08
N LEU A 542 -14.12 -4.20 -9.95
CA LEU A 542 -15.44 -3.78 -10.40
C LEU A 542 -15.45 -3.62 -11.93
N PRO A 543 -16.65 -3.57 -12.56
CA PRO A 543 -16.78 -3.29 -13.99
C PRO A 543 -16.10 -1.99 -14.46
N CYS A 544 -15.94 -1.02 -13.56
CA CYS A 544 -15.25 0.24 -13.85
C CYS A 544 -13.71 0.17 -13.74
N HIS A 545 -13.14 -0.96 -13.31
CA HIS A 545 -11.69 -1.15 -13.21
C HIS A 545 -11.11 -1.76 -14.49
N ALA A 546 -9.78 -1.73 -14.62
CA ALA A 546 -9.08 -2.16 -15.82
C ALA A 546 -9.25 -3.65 -16.14
N ALA A 547 -9.39 -4.51 -15.12
CA ALA A 547 -9.58 -5.95 -15.30
C ALA A 547 -10.75 -6.45 -14.44
N PRO A 548 -12.02 -6.21 -14.83
CA PRO A 548 -13.20 -6.60 -14.06
C PRO A 548 -13.19 -8.09 -13.66
N GLY A 549 -13.56 -8.38 -12.42
CA GLY A 549 -13.56 -9.73 -11.85
C GLY A 549 -12.18 -10.23 -11.37
N LYS A 550 -11.07 -9.64 -11.84
CA LYS A 550 -9.73 -10.01 -11.38
C LYS A 550 -9.53 -9.63 -9.90
N PRO A 551 -8.84 -10.44 -9.08
CA PRO A 551 -8.57 -10.08 -7.70
C PRO A 551 -7.70 -8.82 -7.59
N PHE A 552 -7.90 -8.05 -6.54
CA PHE A 552 -7.04 -6.93 -6.13
C PHE A 552 -6.58 -7.08 -4.66
N LYS A 553 -5.44 -6.48 -4.33
CA LYS A 553 -4.91 -6.44 -2.96
C LYS A 553 -5.50 -5.25 -2.18
N GLY A 554 -6.22 -5.54 -1.08
CA GLY A 554 -6.79 -4.54 -0.18
C GLY A 554 -5.76 -3.64 0.51
N ALA A 555 -6.24 -2.54 1.11
CA ALA A 555 -5.41 -1.59 1.82
C ALA A 555 -5.96 -1.04 3.14
N THR A 556 -5.06 -0.86 4.10
CA THR A 556 -5.23 0.08 5.21
C THR A 556 -4.41 1.34 4.90
N ARG A 557 -5.04 2.50 5.08
CA ARG A 557 -4.43 3.83 4.88
C ARG A 557 -4.85 4.74 6.02
N THR A 558 -3.99 5.68 6.37
CA THR A 558 -4.23 6.60 7.49
C THR A 558 -4.10 8.05 7.04
N ALA A 559 -4.85 8.95 7.66
CA ALA A 559 -4.84 10.36 7.34
C ALA A 559 -5.13 11.23 8.58
N VAL A 560 -4.85 12.53 8.47
CA VAL A 560 -5.16 13.54 9.47
C VAL A 560 -5.90 14.71 8.82
N CYS A 561 -6.98 15.15 9.46
CA CYS A 561 -7.78 16.30 9.06
C CYS A 561 -7.88 17.29 10.24
N PRO A 562 -7.14 18.42 10.20
CA PRO A 562 -7.22 19.40 11.26
C PRO A 562 -8.51 20.23 11.23
N ILE A 563 -9.09 20.49 12.41
CA ILE A 563 -10.34 21.26 12.55
C ILE A 563 -10.14 22.76 12.34
N TYR A 564 -8.94 23.26 12.56
CA TYR A 564 -8.62 24.70 12.53
C TYR A 564 -8.36 25.24 11.12
N LEU A 565 -8.32 24.36 10.11
CA LEU A 565 -8.35 24.80 8.71
C LEU A 565 -9.58 25.69 8.50
N LYS A 566 -9.54 26.62 7.56
CA LYS A 566 -10.60 27.62 7.34
C LYS A 566 -11.99 26.95 7.26
N TRP A 567 -12.02 25.75 6.69
CA TRP A 567 -13.14 24.87 6.47
C TRP A 567 -12.95 23.50 7.12
N GLY A 568 -12.14 23.36 8.17
CA GLY A 568 -11.75 22.06 8.75
C GLY A 568 -12.92 21.08 9.02
N PRO A 569 -14.00 21.48 9.73
CA PRO A 569 -15.18 20.63 9.92
C PRO A 569 -15.85 20.23 8.61
N LEU A 570 -15.95 21.15 7.66
CA LEU A 570 -16.48 20.87 6.33
C LEU A 570 -15.59 19.90 5.56
N LEU A 571 -14.29 20.13 5.55
CA LEU A 571 -13.33 19.24 4.89
C LEU A 571 -13.48 17.81 5.42
N PHE A 572 -13.59 17.64 6.74
CA PHE A 572 -13.83 16.34 7.34
C PHE A 572 -15.14 15.70 6.84
N ILE A 573 -16.25 16.45 6.83
CA ILE A 573 -17.54 15.93 6.32
C ILE A 573 -17.44 15.59 4.83
N ARG A 574 -16.71 16.36 4.03
CA ARG A 574 -16.48 16.07 2.60
C ARG A 574 -15.60 14.85 2.40
N MET A 575 -14.61 14.61 3.26
CA MET A 575 -13.84 13.36 3.25
C MET A 575 -14.72 12.16 3.60
N VAL A 576 -15.61 12.30 4.58
CA VAL A 576 -16.63 11.27 4.89
C VAL A 576 -17.55 11.03 3.70
N ALA A 577 -18.01 12.08 3.02
CA ALA A 577 -18.83 11.98 1.82
C ALA A 577 -18.08 11.28 0.67
N ALA A 578 -16.84 11.68 0.40
CA ALA A 578 -16.00 11.07 -0.61
C ALA A 578 -15.74 9.59 -0.33
N PHE A 579 -15.69 9.18 0.94
CA PHE A 579 -15.60 7.78 1.31
C PHE A 579 -16.93 7.05 1.11
N TYR A 580 -18.02 7.61 1.63
CA TYR A 580 -19.37 7.06 1.53
C TYR A 580 -19.80 6.81 0.07
N TYR A 581 -19.51 7.76 -0.82
CA TYR A 581 -19.78 7.66 -2.26
C TYR A 581 -18.65 6.97 -3.05
N HIS A 582 -17.70 6.31 -2.40
CA HIS A 582 -16.68 5.50 -3.07
C HIS A 582 -15.70 6.26 -4.00
N HIS A 583 -15.37 7.51 -3.67
CA HIS A 583 -14.40 8.34 -4.42
C HIS A 583 -13.02 8.46 -3.77
N THR A 584 -12.83 7.98 -2.53
CA THR A 584 -11.53 8.15 -1.82
C THR A 584 -10.40 7.34 -2.45
N PHE A 585 -10.69 6.10 -2.86
CA PHE A 585 -9.70 5.19 -3.46
C PHE A 585 -10.19 4.60 -4.78
N THR A 586 -9.30 3.88 -5.46
CA THR A 586 -9.61 3.06 -6.64
C THR A 586 -8.70 1.85 -6.68
N VAL A 587 -9.00 0.86 -7.52
CA VAL A 587 -8.05 -0.18 -7.89
C VAL A 587 -7.23 0.30 -9.09
N GLY A 588 -5.92 0.18 -9.01
CA GLY A 588 -5.03 0.60 -10.08
C GLY A 588 -3.58 0.22 -9.82
N THR A 589 -2.69 0.93 -10.51
CA THR A 589 -1.24 0.82 -10.33
C THR A 589 -0.77 1.86 -9.34
N SER A 590 -0.09 1.44 -8.27
CA SER A 590 0.47 2.37 -7.30
C SER A 590 1.66 3.11 -7.89
N LEU A 591 1.64 4.44 -7.84
CA LEU A 591 2.72 5.29 -8.36
C LEU A 591 4.03 5.12 -7.60
N THR A 592 3.96 4.79 -6.31
CA THR A 592 5.17 4.58 -5.50
C THR A 592 5.71 3.17 -5.67
N THR A 593 4.83 2.17 -5.85
CA THR A 593 5.22 0.75 -5.83
C THR A 593 5.35 0.10 -7.19
N ASN A 594 4.79 0.75 -8.21
CA ASN A 594 4.52 0.18 -9.53
C ASN A 594 3.74 -1.16 -9.51
N MET A 595 3.10 -1.51 -8.39
CA MET A 595 2.26 -2.71 -8.32
C MET A 595 0.88 -2.40 -8.88
N SER A 596 0.43 -3.22 -9.83
CA SER A 596 -0.94 -3.22 -10.35
C SER A 596 -1.90 -3.97 -9.43
N ASP A 597 -3.20 -3.82 -9.68
CA ASP A 597 -4.26 -4.55 -8.98
C ASP A 597 -4.23 -4.32 -7.45
N VAL A 598 -3.90 -3.10 -7.03
CA VAL A 598 -3.89 -2.68 -5.61
C VAL A 598 -4.78 -1.47 -5.37
N ILE A 599 -5.15 -1.25 -4.11
CA ILE A 599 -5.84 -0.04 -3.70
C ILE A 599 -4.88 1.17 -3.72
N THR A 600 -5.29 2.21 -4.44
CA THR A 600 -4.57 3.48 -4.62
C THR A 600 -5.49 4.67 -4.31
N TRP A 601 -4.92 5.83 -3.97
CA TRP A 601 -5.69 7.07 -3.83
C TRP A 601 -6.33 7.44 -5.17
N ASN A 602 -7.57 7.96 -5.15
CA ASN A 602 -8.31 8.34 -6.36
C ASN A 602 -8.30 9.86 -6.60
N GLY A 603 -7.14 10.49 -6.43
CA GLY A 603 -6.94 11.92 -6.73
C GLY A 603 -7.51 12.88 -5.69
N ILE A 604 -7.79 12.43 -4.47
CA ILE A 604 -8.05 13.29 -3.30
C ILE A 604 -6.86 13.14 -2.35
N HIS A 605 -6.03 14.16 -2.26
CA HIS A 605 -4.83 14.14 -1.43
C HIS A 605 -5.21 14.19 0.05
N HIS A 606 -4.65 13.25 0.81
CA HIS A 606 -4.78 13.20 2.25
C HIS A 606 -3.42 13.49 2.89
N LYS A 607 -3.44 14.18 4.03
CA LYS A 607 -2.26 14.30 4.88
C LYS A 607 -2.08 13.03 5.67
N THR A 608 -1.09 12.23 5.32
CA THR A 608 -0.84 10.92 5.95
C THR A 608 0.10 11.00 7.16
N SER A 609 0.65 12.19 7.42
CA SER A 609 1.41 12.55 8.61
C SER A 609 0.92 13.90 9.13
N ILE A 610 1.22 14.23 10.39
CA ILE A 610 1.01 15.60 10.91
C ILE A 610 2.16 16.54 10.54
N ASP A 611 3.29 16.02 10.10
CA ASP A 611 4.51 16.77 9.74
C ASP A 611 5.16 16.28 8.43
N GLY A 612 6.07 17.08 7.86
CA GLY A 612 6.92 16.68 6.74
C GLY A 612 6.23 16.70 5.37
N GLY A 613 6.85 16.06 4.37
CA GLY A 613 6.46 16.19 2.95
C GLY A 613 5.03 15.73 2.59
N PHE A 614 4.43 14.86 3.42
CA PHE A 614 3.04 14.42 3.30
C PHE A 614 2.16 14.90 4.47
N GLY A 615 2.67 15.81 5.30
CA GLY A 615 2.01 16.39 6.48
C GLY A 615 1.96 17.92 6.41
N PHE A 616 2.09 18.58 7.56
CA PHE A 616 2.05 20.04 7.71
C PHE A 616 3.44 20.62 8.05
N PRO A 617 3.66 21.95 7.93
CA PRO A 617 2.77 22.96 7.35
C PRO A 617 2.61 22.81 5.84
N ASP A 618 1.38 23.00 5.35
CA ASP A 618 1.07 23.15 3.93
C ASP A 618 -0.09 24.12 3.78
N SER A 619 0.25 25.38 3.53
CA SER A 619 -0.71 26.48 3.40
C SER A 619 -1.65 26.34 2.20
N THR A 620 -1.30 25.51 1.21
CA THR A 620 -2.11 25.32 -0.01
C THR A 620 -3.00 24.07 0.06
N TYR A 621 -2.83 23.24 1.08
CA TYR A 621 -3.50 21.95 1.19
C TYR A 621 -5.01 22.07 1.08
N GLU A 622 -5.59 22.97 1.89
CA GLU A 622 -7.04 23.11 2.00
C GLU A 622 -7.70 23.49 0.67
N ASP A 623 -7.14 24.45 -0.05
CA ASP A 623 -7.67 24.87 -1.35
C ASP A 623 -7.54 23.74 -2.39
N ARG A 624 -6.39 23.05 -2.42
CA ARG A 624 -6.14 21.94 -3.35
C ARG A 624 -7.08 20.77 -3.10
N VAL A 625 -7.15 20.26 -1.87
CA VAL A 625 -8.02 19.12 -1.54
C VAL A 625 -9.49 19.47 -1.74
N SER A 626 -9.86 20.72 -1.48
CA SER A 626 -11.21 21.21 -1.75
C SER A 626 -11.52 21.12 -3.25
N LEU A 627 -10.61 21.54 -4.14
CA LEU A 627 -10.79 21.47 -5.59
C LEU A 627 -10.83 20.02 -6.10
N GLU A 628 -10.04 19.15 -5.50
CA GLU A 628 -10.05 17.72 -5.81
C GLU A 628 -11.39 17.07 -5.46
N LEU A 629 -11.94 17.42 -4.29
CA LEU A 629 -13.28 16.99 -3.87
C LEU A 629 -14.37 17.54 -4.80
N ASP A 630 -14.26 18.79 -5.25
CA ASP A 630 -15.18 19.36 -6.25
C ASP A 630 -15.12 18.57 -7.57
N GLY A 631 -13.91 18.24 -8.03
CA GLY A 631 -13.69 17.43 -9.23
C GLY A 631 -14.24 15.99 -9.12
N LYS A 632 -14.64 15.56 -7.92
CA LYS A 632 -15.36 14.30 -7.68
C LYS A 632 -16.86 14.47 -7.47
N GLY A 633 -17.39 15.69 -7.60
CA GLY A 633 -18.81 15.98 -7.30
C GLY A 633 -19.13 16.03 -5.81
N ILE A 634 -18.11 16.08 -4.93
CA ILE A 634 -18.30 16.16 -3.48
C ILE A 634 -18.48 17.62 -3.07
N LEU A 635 -19.53 18.25 -3.56
CA LEU A 635 -19.67 19.70 -3.49
C LEU A 635 -20.18 20.18 -2.13
N LEU A 636 -21.07 19.42 -1.47
CA LEU A 636 -21.76 19.75 -0.20
C LEU A 636 -22.26 21.22 -0.07
N PHE A 637 -22.27 21.97 -1.17
CA PHE A 637 -22.77 23.34 -1.37
C PHE A 637 -22.39 24.38 -0.32
N LEU A 638 -21.13 24.35 0.11
CA LEU A 638 -20.67 25.26 1.16
C LEU A 638 -19.59 26.23 0.75
N ARG A 639 -19.18 26.25 -0.52
CA ARG A 639 -18.22 27.25 -1.00
C ARG A 639 -18.82 28.64 -1.11
N ASP A 640 -20.12 28.74 -1.39
CA ASP A 640 -20.82 30.02 -1.62
C ASP A 640 -21.52 30.57 -0.36
N LEU A 641 -21.37 29.89 0.79
CA LEU A 641 -22.05 30.24 2.05
C LEU A 641 -21.20 31.00 3.07
N ILE A 642 -19.98 31.39 2.70
CA ILE A 642 -19.09 32.21 3.53
C ILE A 642 -18.64 33.47 2.82
#